data_AF-A0AAJ8MSE5-F1
#
_entry.id   AF-A0AAJ8MSE5-F1
#
_cell.length_a   1.000
_cell.length_b   1.000
_cell.length_c   1.000
_cell.angle_alpha   90.00
_cell.angle_beta   90.00
_cell.angle_gamma   90.00
#
_symmetry.space_group_name_H-M   'P 1'
#
loop_
_entity.id
_entity.type
_entity.pdbx_description
1 polymer ?
#
loop_
_entity_poly.entity_id
_entity_poly.type
_entity_poly.pdbx_seq_one_letter_code
_entity_poly.pdbx_strand_id
1 'polypeptide(L)'
;MISAFFIFNQKGEVLISRLFRADLKRSISDVFRIQVISNPDVRSPIITLGSTSFFHVRVNNVYIVGVTKCNASAALVFEFLYRFVTIGRSYFGKLDEESVKNNFVLIYELLDEILDFGYPQNSEIDTLKMYITTESIKSEMAVREDSSKITIQATGATSWRRSDVKYRKNEAFVDVIETVNLLMSKEGAVLRADVDGQILMRAYLSGTPECKFGLNDKLVLQKRGDQATKSDGAVELDDCQFHQCVRLGKFDSDRSISFIPPDGEFELMRYRSTTNINLPFRLQTHVTEPSKSRVEYTIHLRASFDSKLSANNVVLRIPTPLNTTGVQAKVGVGKAKYVPGENVIIWKIPRIQGAQECTLTAEADLATTTHRQPWSRPPIQLDFSVVMFTASGLLVRFLKVFEKSGYQSVKWVRYLSKANGSYQIRITYRTTTTTNAMPPHFASSALRSALRISRTTSSTFRRGISSNAAATRPISSRFIIGAGVALAIPTYLYLNRAHLDSNPDSVPDKVHSKSGGDGSGKEVGVRSVSIRDVLDRKDGDEIWVVIKGEVYNVTEFIEDHPGGPEIIKNNRSRDVTPIFQPRHPSDQLDEENLPPNVYHLGRLDISTASEEEKDELRLKFSKDEEEETERIERKRKEIQEKGLGEIVNMRDFEKVAEEMLSGVGWAYYASAGDDEITKIANNTAYQKITFRPRILRRVAKADAATEILGHKSTIPVMISPAAMAKLGHPLGEVNLTKGAAATGIVQCISSFASCSLEEICAARSPSQPLFFQLYVNSKRDLAAEVIKKVNKLKLDAILLTGDAAVGGKRERDLRLKGSFEPPSTGAYEKHEDTKGVSEAMFAGVDPDLHWDDIKWIRTQTDLPLLVKGIQCVEDAILAYNCGADGIVLSNHGGRQLDTTKTGLDTLLEIRKHAPQLLRPEYRGPTGVTPAALEHPENLTPPTPKDAKPSDRKFEIWVDGGIWRGTDVVKALCLGANAVGVGRGFLFAQTVGGEKGVEHAVGILQSEILLAMRLLGANKVEDLRPSMVDVKE
;
A
#
# COMPACT_ATOMS: atom_id res chain seq x y z
N MET A 1 2.11 10.97 -16.94
CA MET A 1 1.65 9.56 -16.75
C MET A 1 1.12 8.95 -18.04
N ILE A 2 0.11 9.55 -18.67
CA ILE A 2 -0.25 9.34 -20.08
C ILE A 2 0.82 10.03 -20.94
N SER A 3 1.23 9.45 -22.07
CA SER A 3 2.20 10.07 -22.98
C SER A 3 1.53 10.72 -24.19
N ALA A 4 0.47 10.09 -24.70
CA ALA A 4 -0.35 10.61 -25.79
C ALA A 4 -1.83 10.24 -25.62
N PHE A 5 -2.71 11.07 -26.18
CA PHE A 5 -4.15 10.86 -26.24
C PHE A 5 -4.63 11.00 -27.69
N PHE A 6 -5.44 10.04 -28.14
CA PHE A 6 -5.99 10.02 -29.49
C PHE A 6 -7.50 9.72 -29.47
N ILE A 7 -8.21 10.30 -30.43
CA ILE A 7 -9.56 9.86 -30.80
C ILE A 7 -9.51 9.38 -32.25
N PHE A 8 -10.05 8.19 -32.53
CA PHE A 8 -10.19 7.63 -33.87
C PHE A 8 -11.66 7.40 -34.23
N ASN A 9 -12.03 7.47 -35.52
CA ASN A 9 -13.31 6.94 -35.99
C ASN A 9 -13.27 5.41 -36.21
N GLN A 10 -14.41 4.81 -36.59
CA GLN A 10 -14.48 3.36 -36.87
C GLN A 10 -13.57 2.88 -38.00
N LYS A 11 -13.15 3.76 -38.93
CA LYS A 11 -12.20 3.44 -40.01
C LYS A 11 -10.74 3.51 -39.55
N GLY A 12 -10.49 4.04 -38.36
CA GLY A 12 -9.15 4.27 -37.81
C GLY A 12 -8.51 5.58 -38.27
N GLU A 13 -9.27 6.52 -38.82
CA GLU A 13 -8.78 7.88 -39.07
C GLU A 13 -8.66 8.64 -37.73
N VAL A 14 -7.55 9.34 -37.51
CA VAL A 14 -7.28 10.10 -36.29
C VAL A 14 -8.06 11.43 -36.33
N LEU A 15 -9.04 11.58 -35.45
CA LEU A 15 -9.84 12.79 -35.28
C LEU A 15 -9.14 13.81 -34.36
N ILE A 16 -8.54 13.35 -33.26
CA ILE A 16 -7.80 14.17 -32.27
C ILE A 16 -6.47 13.48 -31.97
N SER A 17 -5.40 14.28 -31.81
CA SER A 17 -4.04 13.79 -31.54
C SER A 17 -3.31 14.79 -30.63
N ARG A 18 -3.26 14.51 -29.32
CA ARG A 18 -2.51 15.32 -28.36
C ARG A 18 -1.36 14.50 -27.78
N LEU A 19 -0.14 15.05 -27.84
CA LEU A 19 1.05 14.49 -27.21
C LEU A 19 1.36 15.33 -25.97
N PHE A 20 1.47 14.69 -24.80
CA PHE A 20 1.77 15.36 -23.53
C PHE A 20 3.23 15.16 -23.11
N ARG A 21 3.93 14.22 -23.74
CA ARG A 21 5.33 13.88 -23.47
C ARG A 21 6.09 13.67 -24.77
N ALA A 22 7.38 14.00 -24.76
CA ALA A 22 8.27 13.85 -25.93
C ALA A 22 8.76 12.41 -26.18
N ASP A 23 8.34 11.45 -25.37
CA ASP A 23 8.72 10.02 -25.47
C ASP A 23 8.00 9.27 -26.60
N LEU A 24 6.96 9.86 -27.20
CA LEU A 24 6.20 9.32 -28.32
C LEU A 24 6.12 10.30 -29.51
N LYS A 25 6.17 9.75 -30.72
CA LYS A 25 5.86 10.47 -31.98
C LYS A 25 4.44 10.15 -32.41
N ARG A 26 3.78 11.07 -33.11
CA ARG A 26 2.39 10.91 -33.62
C ARG A 26 2.16 9.60 -34.39
N SER A 27 3.17 9.11 -35.12
CA SER A 27 3.12 7.83 -35.86
C SER A 27 2.78 6.60 -35.03
N ILE A 28 2.82 6.67 -33.69
CA ILE A 28 2.33 5.60 -32.82
C ILE A 28 0.82 5.32 -33.02
N SER A 29 0.05 6.28 -33.56
CA SER A 29 -1.37 6.09 -33.88
C SER A 29 -1.61 5.04 -34.97
N ASP A 30 -0.69 4.89 -35.93
CA ASP A 30 -0.80 3.87 -36.99
C ASP A 30 -0.66 2.45 -36.45
N VAL A 31 0.17 2.26 -35.42
CA VAL A 31 0.34 0.96 -34.74
C VAL A 31 -0.99 0.53 -34.11
N PHE A 32 -1.69 1.45 -33.41
CA PHE A 32 -3.01 1.18 -32.85
C PHE A 32 -4.06 0.88 -33.94
N ARG A 33 -4.07 1.67 -35.03
CA ARG A 33 -4.98 1.46 -36.16
C ARG A 33 -4.85 0.05 -36.74
N ILE A 34 -3.61 -0.38 -37.05
CA ILE A 34 -3.32 -1.68 -37.67
C ILE A 34 -3.61 -2.84 -36.71
N GLN A 35 -3.16 -2.75 -35.46
CA GLN A 35 -3.21 -3.87 -34.52
C GLN A 35 -4.55 -4.03 -33.80
N VAL A 36 -5.38 -2.98 -33.76
CA VAL A 36 -6.61 -2.95 -32.96
C VAL A 36 -7.84 -2.67 -33.80
N ILE A 37 -7.83 -1.57 -34.58
CA ILE A 37 -9.02 -1.17 -35.35
C ILE A 37 -9.23 -2.09 -36.57
N SER A 38 -8.13 -2.52 -37.21
CA SER A 38 -8.18 -3.46 -38.34
C SER A 38 -8.26 -4.95 -37.93
N ASN A 39 -8.18 -5.29 -36.63
CA ASN A 39 -8.17 -6.68 -36.17
C ASN A 39 -9.39 -7.00 -35.26
N PRO A 40 -10.41 -7.73 -35.77
CA PRO A 40 -11.65 -7.98 -35.03
C PRO A 40 -11.51 -8.99 -33.87
N ASP A 41 -10.40 -9.74 -33.80
CA ASP A 41 -10.18 -10.75 -32.76
C ASP A 41 -9.61 -10.14 -31.47
N VAL A 42 -9.13 -8.90 -31.51
CA VAL A 42 -8.55 -8.21 -30.36
C VAL A 42 -9.65 -7.65 -29.47
N ARG A 43 -9.81 -8.23 -28.28
CA ARG A 43 -10.89 -7.91 -27.32
C ARG A 43 -10.42 -7.29 -26.00
N SER A 44 -9.11 -7.18 -25.78
CA SER A 44 -8.56 -6.59 -24.55
C SER A 44 -8.58 -5.07 -24.63
N PRO A 45 -9.10 -4.32 -23.63
CA PRO A 45 -9.08 -2.86 -23.62
C PRO A 45 -7.67 -2.29 -23.36
N ILE A 46 -6.72 -3.12 -22.89
CA ILE A 46 -5.29 -2.80 -22.80
C ILE A 46 -4.53 -3.70 -23.76
N ILE A 47 -3.68 -3.11 -24.60
CA ILE A 47 -2.83 -3.84 -25.53
C ILE A 47 -1.42 -3.28 -25.41
N THR A 48 -0.44 -4.13 -25.16
CA THR A 48 0.96 -3.74 -25.04
C THR A 48 1.74 -4.28 -26.23
N LEU A 49 2.42 -3.38 -26.96
CA LEU A 49 3.18 -3.68 -28.16
C LEU A 49 4.60 -3.15 -27.97
N GLY A 50 5.56 -4.07 -27.86
CA GLY A 50 6.91 -3.74 -27.38
C GLY A 50 6.84 -3.06 -26.01
N SER A 51 7.48 -1.90 -25.88
CA SER A 51 7.48 -1.10 -24.64
C SER A 51 6.32 -0.10 -24.52
N THR A 52 5.28 -0.19 -25.34
CA THR A 52 4.20 0.82 -25.39
C THR A 52 2.84 0.17 -25.13
N SER A 53 2.10 0.71 -24.16
CA SER A 53 0.75 0.24 -23.79
C SER A 53 -0.32 1.22 -24.28
N PHE A 54 -1.35 0.66 -24.92
CA PHE A 54 -2.51 1.35 -25.46
C PHE A 54 -3.74 0.97 -24.64
N PHE A 55 -4.31 1.95 -23.96
CA PHE A 55 -5.54 1.86 -23.17
C PHE A 55 -6.65 2.46 -24.01
N HIS A 56 -7.70 1.70 -24.33
CA HIS A 56 -8.75 2.21 -25.20
C HIS A 56 -10.16 1.84 -24.75
N VAL A 57 -11.08 2.76 -25.00
CA VAL A 57 -12.52 2.56 -24.84
C VAL A 57 -13.21 2.89 -26.16
N ARG A 58 -14.25 2.13 -26.51
CA ARG A 58 -15.09 2.38 -27.68
C ARG A 58 -16.40 3.03 -27.23
N VAL A 59 -16.71 4.20 -27.78
CA VAL A 59 -17.94 4.95 -27.50
C VAL A 59 -18.61 5.27 -28.82
N ASN A 60 -19.83 4.77 -29.02
CA ASN A 60 -20.57 4.92 -30.28
C ASN A 60 -19.72 4.48 -31.51
N ASN A 61 -19.35 5.42 -32.38
CA ASN A 61 -18.52 5.22 -33.56
C ASN A 61 -17.08 5.78 -33.43
N VAL A 62 -16.62 6.06 -32.21
CA VAL A 62 -15.24 6.49 -31.95
C VAL A 62 -14.51 5.57 -30.95
N TYR A 63 -13.19 5.49 -31.12
CA TYR A 63 -12.26 4.94 -30.13
C TYR A 63 -11.54 6.10 -29.45
N ILE A 64 -11.43 6.04 -28.12
CA ILE A 64 -10.70 7.02 -27.31
C ILE A 64 -9.56 6.28 -26.64
N VAL A 65 -8.33 6.78 -26.83
CA VAL A 65 -7.11 5.99 -26.60
C VAL A 65 -6.09 6.82 -25.81
N GLY A 66 -5.72 6.33 -24.63
CA GLY A 66 -4.54 6.78 -23.89
C GLY A 66 -3.36 5.87 -24.20
N VAL A 67 -2.19 6.43 -24.47
CA VAL A 67 -0.97 5.69 -24.81
C VAL A 67 0.15 6.08 -23.85
N THR A 68 0.93 5.12 -23.38
CA THR A 68 2.09 5.38 -22.50
C THR A 68 3.20 4.34 -22.69
N LYS A 69 4.42 4.73 -22.35
CA LYS A 69 5.61 3.87 -22.31
C LYS A 69 6.03 3.46 -20.89
N CYS A 70 5.45 4.06 -19.86
CA CYS A 70 5.75 3.75 -18.45
C CYS A 70 4.64 2.90 -17.82
N ASN A 71 4.94 2.29 -16.67
CA ASN A 71 3.99 1.50 -15.89
C ASN A 71 2.95 2.40 -15.19
N ALA A 72 2.05 3.01 -15.98
CA ALA A 72 0.97 3.85 -15.48
C ALA A 72 -0.14 3.00 -14.84
N SER A 73 -0.79 3.53 -13.81
CA SER A 73 -1.97 2.91 -13.21
C SER A 73 -3.09 2.78 -14.25
N ALA A 74 -3.35 1.56 -14.70
CA ALA A 74 -4.38 1.24 -15.69
C ALA A 74 -5.76 1.77 -15.25
N ALA A 75 -6.08 1.64 -13.96
CA ALA A 75 -7.33 2.13 -13.39
C ALA A 75 -7.47 3.66 -13.55
N LEU A 76 -6.41 4.42 -13.25
CA LEU A 76 -6.44 5.88 -13.36
C LEU A 76 -6.47 6.35 -14.83
N VAL A 77 -5.85 5.60 -15.75
CA VAL A 77 -6.00 5.87 -17.20
C VAL A 77 -7.46 5.65 -17.63
N PHE A 78 -8.09 4.52 -17.27
CA PHE A 78 -9.49 4.27 -17.66
C PHE A 78 -10.46 5.25 -17.00
N GLU A 79 -10.28 5.58 -15.72
CA GLU A 79 -11.08 6.59 -15.04
C GLU A 79 -11.01 7.92 -15.78
N PHE A 80 -9.81 8.36 -16.18
CA PHE A 80 -9.64 9.54 -17.03
C PHE A 80 -10.37 9.41 -18.38
N LEU A 81 -10.25 8.28 -19.09
CA LEU A 81 -10.95 8.08 -20.36
C LEU A 81 -12.48 8.15 -20.20
N TYR A 82 -13.05 7.55 -19.15
CA TYR A 82 -14.49 7.62 -18.88
C TYR A 82 -14.93 9.00 -18.38
N ARG A 83 -14.09 9.70 -17.62
CA ARG A 83 -14.33 11.08 -17.19
C ARG A 83 -14.36 12.03 -18.39
N PHE A 84 -13.41 11.92 -19.32
CA PHE A 84 -13.41 12.64 -20.58
C PHE A 84 -14.69 12.38 -21.40
N VAL A 85 -15.15 11.12 -21.50
CA VAL A 85 -16.44 10.79 -22.15
C VAL A 85 -17.62 11.50 -21.49
N THR A 86 -17.59 11.63 -20.16
CA THR A 86 -18.66 12.27 -19.38
C THR A 86 -18.66 13.78 -19.57
N ILE A 87 -17.48 14.41 -19.55
CA ILE A 87 -17.29 15.83 -19.90
C ILE A 87 -17.77 16.08 -21.33
N GLY A 88 -17.30 15.31 -22.31
CA GLY A 88 -17.70 15.45 -23.71
C GLY A 88 -19.20 15.32 -23.92
N ARG A 89 -19.88 14.39 -23.23
CA ARG A 89 -21.35 14.32 -23.26
C ARG A 89 -22.03 15.54 -22.62
N SER A 90 -21.46 16.12 -21.57
CA SER A 90 -22.01 17.32 -20.93
C SER A 90 -21.84 18.59 -21.78
N TYR A 91 -20.78 18.66 -22.60
CA TYR A 91 -20.54 19.77 -23.53
C TYR A 91 -21.25 19.61 -24.88
N PHE A 92 -21.24 18.40 -25.45
CA PHE A 92 -21.68 18.15 -26.84
C PHE A 92 -23.01 17.36 -26.93
N GLY A 93 -23.59 16.96 -25.80
CA GLY A 93 -24.79 16.11 -25.68
C GLY A 93 -24.53 14.64 -26.02
N LYS A 94 -23.90 14.38 -27.17
CA LYS A 94 -23.41 13.07 -27.61
C LYS A 94 -21.89 13.15 -27.87
N LEU A 95 -21.21 12.00 -27.80
CA LEU A 95 -19.81 11.88 -28.20
C LEU A 95 -19.71 10.83 -29.32
N ASP A 96 -19.49 11.31 -30.53
CA ASP A 96 -19.46 10.58 -31.80
C ASP A 96 -18.57 11.32 -32.81
N GLU A 97 -18.35 10.75 -33.99
CA GLU A 97 -17.46 11.35 -35.00
C GLU A 97 -17.86 12.77 -35.43
N GLU A 98 -19.15 13.07 -35.51
CA GLU A 98 -19.68 14.38 -35.89
C GLU A 98 -19.41 15.44 -34.81
N SER A 99 -19.77 15.13 -33.55
CA SER A 99 -19.53 16.02 -32.42
C SER A 99 -18.04 16.29 -32.19
N VAL A 100 -17.16 15.29 -32.36
CA VAL A 100 -15.70 15.49 -32.26
C VAL A 100 -15.17 16.41 -33.37
N LYS A 101 -15.64 16.24 -34.62
CA LYS A 101 -15.25 17.10 -35.75
C LYS A 101 -15.74 18.55 -35.58
N ASN A 102 -16.97 18.74 -35.10
CA ASN A 102 -17.55 20.07 -34.96
C ASN A 102 -17.02 20.86 -33.76
N ASN A 103 -16.44 20.19 -32.75
CA ASN A 103 -15.98 20.82 -31.50
C ASN A 103 -14.47 20.62 -31.22
N PHE A 104 -13.66 20.35 -32.25
CA PHE A 104 -12.26 19.97 -32.07
C PHE A 104 -11.42 21.01 -31.29
N VAL A 105 -11.70 22.30 -31.44
CA VAL A 105 -11.04 23.40 -30.70
C VAL A 105 -11.29 23.25 -29.20
N LEU A 106 -12.57 23.17 -28.80
CA LEU A 106 -12.97 22.99 -27.40
C LEU A 106 -12.42 21.67 -26.82
N ILE A 107 -12.26 20.63 -27.65
CA ILE A 107 -11.64 19.36 -27.21
C ILE A 107 -10.15 19.54 -26.90
N TYR A 108 -9.41 20.37 -27.66
CA TYR A 108 -8.01 20.68 -27.32
C TYR A 108 -7.91 21.55 -26.06
N GLU A 109 -8.76 22.57 -25.92
CA GLU A 109 -8.82 23.40 -24.70
C GLU A 109 -9.16 22.56 -23.46
N LEU A 110 -10.18 21.70 -23.54
CA LEU A 110 -10.52 20.76 -22.47
C LEU A 110 -9.36 19.83 -22.16
N LEU A 111 -8.69 19.25 -23.17
CA LEU A 111 -7.56 18.33 -22.96
C LEU A 111 -6.35 18.98 -22.31
N ASP A 112 -6.07 20.24 -22.62
CA ASP A 112 -4.93 20.97 -22.05
C ASP A 112 -5.18 21.39 -20.60
N GLU A 113 -6.42 21.70 -20.23
CA GLU A 113 -6.80 21.99 -18.84
C GLU A 113 -6.85 20.71 -17.98
N ILE A 114 -7.51 19.65 -18.44
CA ILE A 114 -7.78 18.45 -17.61
C ILE A 114 -6.61 17.46 -17.55
N LEU A 115 -5.52 17.68 -18.30
CA LEU A 115 -4.42 16.71 -18.43
C LEU A 115 -3.06 17.40 -18.71
N ASP A 116 -2.34 17.83 -17.67
CA ASP A 116 -0.99 18.41 -17.82
C ASP A 116 0.12 17.35 -17.66
N PHE A 117 1.11 17.36 -18.57
CA PHE A 117 2.18 16.36 -18.71
C PHE A 117 1.70 14.89 -18.62
N GLY A 118 0.43 14.68 -18.98
CA GLY A 118 -0.27 13.41 -18.89
C GLY A 118 -0.68 12.97 -17.48
N TYR A 119 -0.76 13.89 -16.52
CA TYR A 119 -1.35 13.69 -15.19
C TYR A 119 -2.72 14.37 -15.14
N PRO A 120 -3.82 13.64 -14.85
CA PRO A 120 -5.15 14.23 -14.76
C PRO A 120 -5.22 15.36 -13.74
N GLN A 121 -5.80 16.49 -14.15
CA GLN A 121 -6.01 17.69 -13.33
C GLN A 121 -7.47 17.77 -12.87
N ASN A 122 -7.92 18.96 -12.45
CA ASN A 122 -9.32 19.19 -12.12
C ASN A 122 -10.20 18.93 -13.35
N SER A 123 -11.16 18.02 -13.19
CA SER A 123 -12.04 17.54 -14.26
C SER A 123 -13.52 17.67 -13.87
N GLU A 124 -13.84 18.61 -12.96
CA GLU A 124 -15.20 18.96 -12.57
C GLU A 124 -15.91 19.78 -13.65
N ILE A 125 -17.01 19.21 -14.15
CA ILE A 125 -17.74 19.72 -15.33
C ILE A 125 -18.27 21.13 -15.12
N ASP A 126 -18.85 21.40 -13.95
CA ASP A 126 -19.43 22.71 -13.66
C ASP A 126 -18.35 23.78 -13.50
N THR A 127 -17.18 23.41 -12.96
CA THR A 127 -16.01 24.29 -12.86
C THR A 127 -15.44 24.58 -14.24
N LEU A 128 -15.21 23.56 -15.08
CA LEU A 128 -14.75 23.72 -16.46
C LEU A 128 -15.68 24.63 -17.26
N LYS A 129 -17.01 24.46 -17.12
CA LYS A 129 -18.02 25.28 -17.82
C LYS A 129 -18.04 26.76 -17.42
N MET A 130 -17.33 27.18 -16.37
CA MET A 130 -17.23 28.59 -16.00
C MET A 130 -16.22 29.36 -16.86
N TYR A 131 -15.15 28.71 -17.33
CA TYR A 131 -14.05 29.36 -18.07
C TYR A 131 -13.75 28.73 -19.45
N ILE A 132 -14.15 27.48 -19.69
CA ILE A 132 -14.20 26.85 -21.01
C ILE A 132 -15.66 26.87 -21.47
N THR A 133 -16.05 27.92 -22.19
CA THR A 133 -17.43 28.20 -22.62
C THR A 133 -17.62 28.02 -24.11
N THR A 134 -18.78 27.50 -24.52
CA THR A 134 -19.18 27.36 -25.94
C THR A 134 -19.72 28.65 -26.58
N GLU A 135 -19.85 29.74 -25.82
CA GLU A 135 -20.39 31.02 -26.28
C GLU A 135 -19.29 32.08 -26.45
N SER A 136 -19.38 32.88 -27.52
CA SER A 136 -18.39 33.90 -27.86
C SER A 136 -18.52 35.17 -27.02
N ILE A 137 -17.46 35.48 -26.26
CA ILE A 137 -17.09 36.81 -25.71
C ILE A 137 -18.16 37.51 -24.84
N LYS A 138 -17.94 37.50 -23.52
CA LYS A 138 -18.42 38.57 -22.61
C LYS A 138 -17.35 39.66 -22.50
N SER A 139 -17.75 40.88 -22.13
CA SER A 139 -16.85 42.04 -22.05
C SER A 139 -15.74 41.88 -21.01
N GLU A 140 -14.59 42.52 -21.23
CA GLU A 140 -13.38 42.39 -20.38
C GLU A 140 -13.63 42.69 -18.89
N MET A 141 -14.56 43.60 -18.56
CA MET A 141 -14.94 43.89 -17.18
C MET A 141 -15.69 42.73 -16.51
N ALA A 142 -16.58 42.05 -17.23
CA ALA A 142 -17.25 40.85 -16.72
C ALA A 142 -16.23 39.71 -16.53
N VAL A 143 -15.30 39.54 -17.48
CA VAL A 143 -14.24 38.53 -17.40
C VAL A 143 -13.35 38.71 -16.17
N ARG A 144 -13.00 39.95 -15.78
CA ARG A 144 -12.16 40.20 -14.58
C ARG A 144 -12.88 39.90 -13.26
N GLU A 145 -14.13 40.33 -13.10
CA GLU A 145 -14.91 39.98 -11.90
C GLU A 145 -15.17 38.47 -11.82
N ASP A 146 -15.61 37.85 -12.90
CA ASP A 146 -15.88 36.40 -12.91
C ASP A 146 -14.60 35.60 -12.70
N SER A 147 -13.45 35.97 -13.29
CA SER A 147 -12.16 35.31 -13.05
C SER A 147 -11.77 35.31 -11.57
N SER A 148 -12.00 36.40 -10.84
CA SER A 148 -11.73 36.45 -9.39
C SER A 148 -12.62 35.49 -8.59
N LYS A 149 -13.91 35.41 -8.94
CA LYS A 149 -14.90 34.52 -8.31
C LYS A 149 -14.63 33.04 -8.66
N ILE A 150 -14.26 32.76 -9.91
CA ILE A 150 -13.84 31.44 -10.41
C ILE A 150 -12.60 30.96 -9.66
N THR A 151 -11.58 31.81 -9.51
CA THR A 151 -10.35 31.48 -8.78
C THR A 151 -10.64 31.12 -7.31
N ILE A 152 -11.49 31.90 -6.63
CA ILE A 152 -11.90 31.65 -5.25
C ILE A 152 -12.72 30.34 -5.13
N GLN A 153 -13.57 30.02 -6.10
CA GLN A 153 -14.34 28.78 -6.11
C GLN A 153 -13.46 27.55 -6.41
N ALA A 154 -12.54 27.65 -7.38
CA ALA A 154 -11.63 26.57 -7.75
C ALA A 154 -10.61 26.23 -6.65
N THR A 155 -10.20 27.22 -5.85
CA THR A 155 -9.29 27.05 -4.70
C THR A 155 -10.02 26.82 -3.36
N GLY A 156 -11.34 26.97 -3.33
CA GLY A 156 -12.15 26.85 -2.12
C GLY A 156 -12.54 25.40 -1.76
N ALA A 157 -12.72 25.14 -0.46
CA ALA A 157 -13.07 23.81 0.07
C ALA A 157 -14.47 23.27 -0.33
N THR A 158 -15.26 24.04 -1.09
CA THR A 158 -16.58 23.64 -1.63
C THR A 158 -16.69 24.03 -3.10
N SER A 159 -15.76 23.56 -3.93
CA SER A 159 -15.66 23.88 -5.36
C SER A 159 -16.94 23.60 -6.18
N TRP A 160 -17.73 22.61 -5.76
CA TRP A 160 -18.96 22.16 -6.43
C TRP A 160 -20.23 22.98 -6.14
N ARG A 161 -20.18 24.07 -5.34
CA ARG A 161 -21.37 24.91 -5.10
C ARG A 161 -21.03 26.39 -4.87
N ARG A 162 -21.73 27.27 -5.57
CA ARG A 162 -21.66 28.73 -5.39
C ARG A 162 -22.52 29.22 -4.22
N SER A 163 -22.12 30.35 -3.62
CA SER A 163 -22.81 30.97 -2.48
C SER A 163 -23.91 31.97 -2.86
N ASP A 164 -23.98 32.38 -4.13
CA ASP A 164 -24.89 33.41 -4.66
C ASP A 164 -26.19 32.83 -5.25
N VAL A 165 -26.31 31.50 -5.35
CA VAL A 165 -27.49 30.80 -5.88
C VAL A 165 -28.76 31.20 -5.13
N LYS A 166 -29.81 31.57 -5.87
CA LYS A 166 -31.13 31.95 -5.32
C LYS A 166 -32.26 31.39 -6.17
N TYR A 167 -33.21 30.73 -5.51
CA TYR A 167 -34.45 30.25 -6.12
C TYR A 167 -35.69 30.92 -5.50
N ARG A 168 -36.74 31.11 -6.31
CA ARG A 168 -38.05 31.60 -5.83
C ARG A 168 -38.77 30.57 -4.95
N LYS A 169 -38.49 29.28 -5.16
CA LYS A 169 -38.97 28.15 -4.35
C LYS A 169 -37.78 27.25 -4.06
N ASN A 170 -37.59 26.88 -2.80
CA ASN A 170 -36.50 25.99 -2.40
C ASN A 170 -37.03 24.55 -2.38
N GLU A 171 -36.61 23.74 -3.35
CA GLU A 171 -37.15 22.40 -3.59
C GLU A 171 -36.02 21.38 -3.75
N ALA A 172 -36.19 20.20 -3.16
CA ALA A 172 -35.25 19.08 -3.29
C ALA A 172 -36.00 17.80 -3.67
N PHE A 173 -35.63 17.19 -4.79
CA PHE A 173 -36.18 15.92 -5.26
C PHE A 173 -35.14 14.82 -5.11
N VAL A 174 -35.56 13.65 -4.62
CA VAL A 174 -34.71 12.46 -4.45
C VAL A 174 -35.33 11.30 -5.22
N ASP A 175 -34.67 10.86 -6.29
CA ASP A 175 -35.04 9.67 -7.04
C ASP A 175 -34.10 8.51 -6.61
N VAL A 176 -34.65 7.54 -5.89
CA VAL A 176 -33.99 6.27 -5.56
C VAL A 176 -34.25 5.30 -6.69
N ILE A 177 -33.23 5.01 -7.47
CA ILE A 177 -33.31 4.18 -8.69
C ILE A 177 -32.52 2.89 -8.47
N GLU A 178 -33.21 1.76 -8.51
CA GLU A 178 -32.63 0.44 -8.34
C GLU A 178 -32.64 -0.33 -9.67
N THR A 179 -31.48 -0.88 -10.06
CA THR A 179 -31.38 -1.84 -11.15
C THR A 179 -31.30 -3.24 -10.57
N VAL A 180 -32.31 -4.06 -10.85
CA VAL A 180 -32.40 -5.44 -10.34
C VAL A 180 -31.65 -6.37 -11.28
N ASN A 181 -30.59 -6.99 -10.75
CA ASN A 181 -29.84 -8.04 -11.41
C ASN A 181 -30.36 -9.40 -10.93
N LEU A 182 -30.71 -10.29 -11.86
CA LEU A 182 -31.11 -11.66 -11.53
C LEU A 182 -30.52 -12.64 -12.55
N LEU A 183 -29.93 -13.72 -12.06
CA LEU A 183 -29.67 -14.92 -12.83
C LEU A 183 -30.39 -16.10 -12.17
N MET A 184 -31.33 -16.69 -12.90
CA MET A 184 -32.08 -17.87 -12.47
C MET A 184 -31.64 -19.11 -13.27
N SER A 185 -31.57 -20.25 -12.57
CA SER A 185 -31.36 -21.58 -13.16
C SER A 185 -32.58 -22.04 -13.97
N LYS A 186 -32.39 -23.10 -14.77
CA LYS A 186 -33.44 -23.75 -15.57
C LYS A 186 -34.50 -24.46 -14.71
N GLU A 187 -34.18 -24.74 -13.44
CA GLU A 187 -35.09 -25.30 -12.43
C GLU A 187 -35.90 -24.22 -11.67
N GLY A 188 -35.65 -22.93 -11.90
CA GLY A 188 -36.30 -21.83 -11.18
C GLY A 188 -35.60 -21.42 -9.88
N ALA A 189 -34.48 -22.05 -9.50
CA ALA A 189 -33.67 -21.61 -8.37
C ALA A 189 -32.83 -20.36 -8.74
N VAL A 190 -32.79 -19.37 -7.84
CA VAL A 190 -31.98 -18.16 -7.98
C VAL A 190 -30.50 -18.51 -7.82
N LEU A 191 -29.66 -18.14 -8.80
CA LEU A 191 -28.21 -18.35 -8.78
C LEU A 191 -27.44 -17.10 -8.35
N ARG A 192 -27.98 -15.92 -8.69
CA ARG A 192 -27.49 -14.60 -8.27
C ARG A 192 -28.68 -13.65 -8.28
N ALA A 193 -28.88 -12.90 -7.20
CA ALA A 193 -29.79 -11.76 -7.14
C ALA A 193 -29.08 -10.63 -6.40
N ASP A 194 -29.02 -9.45 -7.01
CA ASP A 194 -28.42 -8.26 -6.42
C ASP A 194 -29.02 -6.99 -7.01
N VAL A 195 -28.96 -5.91 -6.25
CA VAL A 195 -29.48 -4.59 -6.64
C VAL A 195 -28.31 -3.62 -6.68
N ASP A 196 -28.14 -3.00 -7.85
CA ASP A 196 -27.29 -1.83 -8.02
C ASP A 196 -28.18 -0.59 -7.91
N GLY A 197 -28.07 0.12 -6.79
CA GLY A 197 -28.89 1.26 -6.43
C GLY A 197 -28.16 2.59 -6.60
N GLN A 198 -28.90 3.61 -7.03
CA GLN A 198 -28.43 4.97 -7.25
C GLN A 198 -29.40 5.94 -6.59
N ILE A 199 -28.90 6.93 -5.84
CA ILE A 199 -29.69 8.02 -5.28
C ILE A 199 -29.33 9.28 -6.04
N LEU A 200 -30.22 9.67 -6.96
CA LEU A 200 -30.13 10.88 -7.74
C LEU A 200 -30.86 12.00 -6.98
N MET A 201 -30.22 13.15 -6.84
CA MET A 201 -30.79 14.32 -6.16
C MET A 201 -30.85 15.51 -7.11
N ARG A 202 -31.99 16.20 -7.11
CA ARG A 202 -32.18 17.49 -7.79
C ARG A 202 -32.40 18.57 -6.74
N ALA A 203 -31.41 19.41 -6.51
CA ALA A 203 -31.38 20.41 -5.46
C ALA A 203 -31.52 21.82 -6.04
N TYR A 204 -32.73 22.37 -5.97
CA TYR A 204 -33.02 23.77 -6.32
C TYR A 204 -33.14 24.57 -5.02
N LEU A 205 -31.98 24.83 -4.41
CA LEU A 205 -31.86 25.41 -3.07
C LEU A 205 -31.06 26.72 -3.13
N SER A 206 -31.37 27.68 -2.27
CA SER A 206 -30.66 28.97 -2.22
C SER A 206 -29.48 28.92 -1.25
N GLY A 207 -28.41 29.68 -1.51
CA GLY A 207 -27.22 29.74 -0.64
C GLY A 207 -26.40 28.44 -0.65
N THR A 208 -25.80 28.10 0.49
CA THR A 208 -24.89 26.95 0.70
C THR A 208 -25.42 26.00 1.79
N PRO A 209 -26.58 25.35 1.59
CA PRO A 209 -27.26 24.62 2.65
C PRO A 209 -26.48 23.36 3.06
N GLU A 210 -26.34 23.11 4.35
CA GLU A 210 -25.92 21.79 4.85
C GLU A 210 -27.15 20.85 4.86
N CYS A 211 -27.08 19.78 4.08
CA CYS A 211 -28.06 18.73 4.04
C CYS A 211 -27.64 17.54 4.91
N LYS A 212 -28.60 16.95 5.63
CA LYS A 212 -28.44 15.66 6.32
C LYS A 212 -29.49 14.68 5.82
N PHE A 213 -29.02 13.54 5.32
CA PHE A 213 -29.83 12.50 4.71
C PHE A 213 -29.71 11.21 5.52
N GLY A 214 -30.84 10.54 5.76
CA GLY A 214 -30.94 9.37 6.63
C GLY A 214 -31.67 8.23 5.94
N LEU A 215 -31.09 7.04 6.02
CA LEU A 215 -31.60 5.78 5.45
C LEU A 215 -32.02 4.79 6.55
N ASN A 216 -32.75 3.75 6.17
CA ASN A 216 -33.06 2.58 7.01
C ASN A 216 -31.91 1.54 7.04
N ASP A 217 -30.66 2.01 7.06
CA ASP A 217 -29.48 1.15 7.18
C ASP A 217 -29.51 0.37 8.51
N LYS A 218 -29.39 -0.96 8.39
CA LYS A 218 -29.33 -1.94 9.47
C LYS A 218 -28.27 -1.60 10.53
N LEU A 219 -27.11 -1.07 10.13
CA LEU A 219 -26.02 -0.69 11.03
C LEU A 219 -26.36 0.58 11.85
N VAL A 220 -27.06 1.54 11.24
CA VAL A 220 -27.56 2.76 11.92
C VAL A 220 -28.58 2.40 13.00
N LEU A 221 -29.48 1.46 12.69
CA LEU A 221 -30.54 1.02 13.58
C LEU A 221 -29.99 0.24 14.78
N GLN A 222 -29.04 -0.67 14.55
CA GLN A 222 -28.40 -1.43 15.64
C GLN A 222 -27.64 -0.55 16.63
N LYS A 223 -26.89 0.47 16.16
CA LYS A 223 -26.16 1.41 17.03
C LYS A 223 -27.05 2.24 17.96
N ARG A 224 -28.35 2.40 17.68
CA ARG A 224 -29.27 3.24 18.47
C ARG A 224 -29.99 2.54 19.61
N GLY A 225 -29.76 1.24 19.80
CA GLY A 225 -30.30 0.50 20.95
C GLY A 225 -31.80 0.20 20.88
N ASP A 226 -32.43 0.25 19.69
CA ASP A 226 -33.80 -0.21 19.47
C ASP A 226 -33.88 -1.74 19.68
N GLN A 227 -34.03 -2.18 20.92
CA GLN A 227 -34.33 -3.57 21.30
C GLN A 227 -35.79 -3.91 20.97
N ALA A 228 -36.12 -3.96 19.69
CA ALA A 228 -37.42 -4.41 19.20
C ALA A 228 -37.25 -5.45 18.08
N THR A 229 -37.55 -6.71 18.42
CA THR A 229 -38.12 -7.76 17.55
C THR A 229 -37.99 -7.58 16.03
N LYS A 230 -37.11 -8.37 15.38
CA LYS A 230 -37.03 -8.58 13.91
C LYS A 230 -37.20 -7.31 13.07
N SER A 231 -36.08 -6.68 12.68
CA SER A 231 -36.06 -5.53 11.76
C SER A 231 -36.47 -5.89 10.32
N ASP A 232 -37.75 -6.17 10.10
CA ASP A 232 -38.37 -6.67 8.85
C ASP A 232 -38.51 -5.57 7.76
N GLY A 233 -37.51 -4.68 7.69
CA GLY A 233 -37.52 -3.48 6.85
C GLY A 233 -36.27 -2.60 7.00
N ALA A 234 -35.16 -3.18 7.49
CA ALA A 234 -33.85 -2.52 7.47
C ALA A 234 -33.03 -3.05 6.28
N VAL A 235 -32.44 -2.15 5.50
CA VAL A 235 -31.60 -2.53 4.36
C VAL A 235 -30.16 -2.76 4.81
N GLU A 236 -29.53 -3.78 4.25
CA GLU A 236 -28.12 -4.09 4.43
C GLU A 236 -27.40 -3.73 3.12
N LEU A 237 -26.42 -2.83 3.22
CA LEU A 237 -25.69 -2.26 2.09
C LEU A 237 -24.29 -2.86 2.10
N ASP A 238 -23.96 -3.61 1.05
CA ASP A 238 -22.67 -4.31 0.91
C ASP A 238 -21.53 -3.34 0.61
N ASP A 239 -21.83 -2.31 -0.20
CA ASP A 239 -20.93 -1.23 -0.58
C ASP A 239 -21.72 0.06 -0.82
N CYS A 240 -21.08 1.22 -0.61
CA CYS A 240 -21.63 2.56 -0.79
C CYS A 240 -20.55 3.51 -1.31
N GLN A 241 -20.81 4.12 -2.46
CA GLN A 241 -19.96 5.16 -3.06
C GLN A 241 -20.69 6.49 -2.97
N PHE A 242 -19.99 7.55 -2.57
CA PHE A 242 -20.59 8.86 -2.33
C PHE A 242 -20.03 9.92 -3.28
N HIS A 243 -20.84 10.93 -3.59
CA HIS A 243 -20.37 12.15 -4.21
C HIS A 243 -19.35 12.87 -3.31
N GLN A 244 -18.38 13.57 -3.90
CA GLN A 244 -17.37 14.35 -3.18
C GLN A 244 -17.92 15.38 -2.17
N CYS A 245 -19.21 15.74 -2.29
CA CYS A 245 -19.86 16.66 -1.37
C CYS A 245 -20.18 16.06 0.00
N VAL A 246 -20.10 14.73 0.16
CA VAL A 246 -20.39 13.99 1.39
C VAL A 246 -19.16 13.94 2.30
N ARG A 247 -19.35 14.37 3.56
CA ARG A 247 -18.28 14.38 4.57
C ARG A 247 -18.07 12.97 5.15
N LEU A 248 -17.27 12.14 4.47
CA LEU A 248 -17.01 10.73 4.82
C LEU A 248 -16.64 10.52 6.30
N GLY A 249 -15.78 11.36 6.89
CA GLY A 249 -15.42 11.23 8.32
C GLY A 249 -16.59 11.32 9.31
N LYS A 250 -17.70 12.00 8.96
CA LYS A 250 -18.94 11.93 9.74
C LYS A 250 -19.64 10.59 9.52
N PHE A 251 -19.78 10.16 8.26
CA PHE A 251 -20.39 8.87 7.92
C PHE A 251 -19.69 7.66 8.59
N ASP A 252 -18.37 7.65 8.69
CA ASP A 252 -17.64 6.55 9.34
C ASP A 252 -17.94 6.46 10.85
N SER A 253 -18.16 7.60 11.52
CA SER A 253 -18.45 7.66 12.95
C SER A 253 -19.91 7.34 13.28
N ASP A 254 -20.87 8.09 12.72
CA ASP A 254 -22.29 8.03 13.07
C ASP A 254 -23.22 7.51 11.96
N ARG A 255 -22.66 7.17 10.78
CA ARG A 255 -23.39 6.74 9.57
C ARG A 255 -24.42 7.76 9.06
N SER A 256 -24.25 9.04 9.40
CA SER A 256 -25.03 10.16 8.86
C SER A 256 -24.43 10.71 7.57
N ILE A 257 -25.23 10.76 6.50
CA ILE A 257 -24.83 11.35 5.22
C ILE A 257 -25.03 12.87 5.33
N SER A 258 -23.93 13.62 5.55
CA SER A 258 -23.91 15.08 5.73
C SER A 258 -23.13 15.74 4.59
N PHE A 259 -23.75 16.66 3.85
CA PHE A 259 -23.19 17.21 2.61
C PHE A 259 -23.71 18.62 2.31
N ILE A 260 -23.04 19.34 1.41
CA ILE A 260 -23.56 20.57 0.77
C ILE A 260 -23.84 20.21 -0.69
N PRO A 261 -25.10 20.14 -1.15
CA PRO A 261 -25.42 19.62 -2.49
C PRO A 261 -24.89 20.52 -3.60
N PRO A 262 -24.34 19.98 -4.71
CA PRO A 262 -24.28 20.70 -5.99
C PRO A 262 -25.64 21.30 -6.36
N ASP A 263 -25.63 22.27 -7.26
CA ASP A 263 -26.85 22.92 -7.74
C ASP A 263 -27.45 22.14 -8.93
N GLY A 264 -28.76 21.95 -8.96
CA GLY A 264 -29.40 21.14 -10.00
C GLY A 264 -29.27 19.62 -9.74
N GLU A 265 -29.02 18.84 -10.80
CA GLU A 265 -29.10 17.36 -10.80
C GLU A 265 -27.73 16.70 -10.61
N PHE A 266 -27.59 15.83 -9.60
CA PHE A 266 -26.37 15.08 -9.33
C PHE A 266 -26.64 13.70 -8.69
N GLU A 267 -25.73 12.75 -8.86
CA GLU A 267 -25.74 11.47 -8.14
C GLU A 267 -25.16 11.70 -6.73
N LEU A 268 -25.98 11.58 -5.68
CA LEU A 268 -25.55 11.77 -4.29
C LEU A 268 -24.77 10.55 -3.79
N MET A 269 -25.27 9.36 -4.08
CA MET A 269 -24.60 8.09 -3.75
C MET A 269 -25.04 6.94 -4.65
N ARG A 270 -24.16 5.96 -4.78
CA ARG A 270 -24.43 4.62 -5.29
C ARG A 270 -24.34 3.62 -4.15
N TYR A 271 -25.12 2.56 -4.20
CA TYR A 271 -25.05 1.47 -3.23
C TYR A 271 -25.29 0.13 -3.91
N ARG A 272 -24.85 -0.94 -3.25
CA ARG A 272 -25.12 -2.31 -3.68
C ARG A 272 -25.70 -3.11 -2.54
N SER A 273 -26.66 -3.99 -2.85
CA SER A 273 -27.20 -4.96 -1.88
C SER A 273 -27.42 -6.31 -2.55
N THR A 274 -27.02 -7.38 -1.87
CA THR A 274 -27.12 -8.79 -2.29
C THR A 274 -28.03 -9.61 -1.38
N THR A 275 -28.43 -9.05 -0.23
CA THR A 275 -29.20 -9.73 0.82
C THR A 275 -30.70 -9.41 0.73
N ASN A 276 -31.56 -10.40 0.93
CA ASN A 276 -33.02 -10.23 1.07
C ASN A 276 -33.71 -9.48 -0.09
N ILE A 277 -33.20 -9.63 -1.32
CA ILE A 277 -33.73 -8.92 -2.49
C ILE A 277 -35.16 -9.37 -2.85
N ASN A 278 -36.10 -8.43 -2.79
CA ASN A 278 -37.50 -8.60 -3.14
C ASN A 278 -37.68 -8.62 -4.66
N LEU A 279 -37.70 -9.81 -5.26
CA LEU A 279 -37.86 -10.00 -6.70
C LEU A 279 -39.28 -9.60 -7.17
N PRO A 280 -39.43 -8.56 -8.04
CA PRO A 280 -40.75 -8.05 -8.43
C PRO A 280 -41.52 -8.99 -9.37
N PHE A 281 -40.85 -9.95 -10.02
CA PHE A 281 -41.47 -10.89 -10.95
C PHE A 281 -40.97 -12.32 -10.73
N ARG A 282 -41.90 -13.28 -10.73
CA ARG A 282 -41.58 -14.71 -10.82
C ARG A 282 -41.93 -15.19 -12.22
N LEU A 283 -40.98 -15.84 -12.88
CA LEU A 283 -41.16 -16.44 -14.19
C LEU A 283 -41.06 -17.96 -14.07
N GLN A 284 -42.05 -18.67 -14.60
CA GLN A 284 -41.99 -20.12 -14.80
C GLN A 284 -41.97 -20.40 -16.30
N THR A 285 -40.97 -21.16 -16.74
CA THR A 285 -40.67 -21.36 -18.17
C THR A 285 -40.67 -22.84 -18.49
N HIS A 286 -41.62 -23.27 -19.32
CA HIS A 286 -41.69 -24.63 -19.84
C HIS A 286 -41.44 -24.58 -21.33
N VAL A 287 -40.33 -25.17 -21.78
CA VAL A 287 -39.97 -25.24 -23.19
C VAL A 287 -39.78 -26.70 -23.58
N THR A 288 -40.55 -27.15 -24.56
CA THR A 288 -40.60 -28.55 -25.03
C THR A 288 -40.21 -28.61 -26.50
N GLU A 289 -39.46 -29.65 -26.87
CA GLU A 289 -39.08 -29.95 -28.25
C GLU A 289 -39.81 -31.26 -28.63
N PRO A 290 -41.11 -31.21 -28.97
CA PRO A 290 -41.93 -32.39 -29.23
C PRO A 290 -41.50 -33.13 -30.51
N SER A 291 -40.88 -32.43 -31.47
CA SER A 291 -40.34 -33.01 -32.70
C SER A 291 -39.09 -32.26 -33.16
N LYS A 292 -38.34 -32.82 -34.12
CA LYS A 292 -37.18 -32.14 -34.73
C LYS A 292 -37.57 -30.91 -35.58
N SER A 293 -38.87 -30.71 -35.86
CA SER A 293 -39.40 -29.62 -36.68
C SER A 293 -40.16 -28.57 -35.86
N ARG A 294 -40.24 -28.71 -34.53
CA ARG A 294 -41.09 -27.86 -33.69
C ARG A 294 -40.60 -27.67 -32.27
N VAL A 295 -40.74 -26.45 -31.76
CA VAL A 295 -40.55 -26.11 -30.34
C VAL A 295 -41.79 -25.41 -29.79
N GLU A 296 -42.23 -25.80 -28.60
CA GLU A 296 -43.35 -25.21 -27.88
C GLU A 296 -42.84 -24.48 -26.63
N TYR A 297 -43.42 -23.32 -26.34
CA TYR A 297 -43.11 -22.45 -25.21
C TYR A 297 -44.39 -22.19 -24.42
N THR A 298 -44.37 -22.46 -23.12
CA THR A 298 -45.38 -22.02 -22.16
C THR A 298 -44.68 -21.26 -21.04
N ILE A 299 -45.03 -19.98 -20.90
CA ILE A 299 -44.35 -19.04 -20.00
C ILE A 299 -45.39 -18.34 -19.13
N HIS A 300 -45.28 -18.53 -17.81
CA HIS A 300 -46.11 -17.88 -16.82
C HIS A 300 -45.30 -16.78 -16.12
N LEU A 301 -45.82 -15.55 -16.13
CA LEU A 301 -45.25 -14.38 -15.50
C LEU A 301 -46.18 -13.92 -14.38
N ARG A 302 -45.69 -13.88 -13.14
CA ARG A 302 -46.44 -13.41 -11.97
C ARG A 302 -45.77 -12.20 -11.31
N ALA A 303 -46.49 -11.09 -11.23
CA ALA A 303 -46.08 -9.92 -10.45
C ALA A 303 -46.10 -10.26 -8.95
N SER A 304 -45.02 -9.94 -8.24
CA SER A 304 -44.79 -10.32 -6.83
C SER A 304 -44.65 -9.11 -5.89
N PHE A 305 -45.27 -7.98 -6.26
CA PHE A 305 -45.36 -6.75 -5.48
C PHE A 305 -46.83 -6.38 -5.17
N ASP A 306 -47.04 -5.40 -4.27
CA ASP A 306 -48.36 -4.97 -3.77
C ASP A 306 -49.35 -4.62 -4.89
N SER A 307 -50.61 -5.06 -4.75
CA SER A 307 -51.66 -4.92 -5.76
C SER A 307 -52.12 -3.48 -6.03
N LYS A 308 -51.73 -2.50 -5.21
CA LYS A 308 -51.92 -1.06 -5.49
C LYS A 308 -50.88 -0.54 -6.48
N LEU A 309 -49.70 -1.17 -6.54
CA LEU A 309 -48.63 -0.81 -7.47
C LEU A 309 -48.84 -1.47 -8.83
N SER A 310 -48.17 -0.91 -9.84
CA SER A 310 -48.16 -1.46 -11.20
C SER A 310 -46.81 -1.25 -11.85
N ALA A 311 -46.37 -2.24 -12.62
CA ALA A 311 -45.19 -2.13 -13.44
C ALA A 311 -45.58 -1.72 -14.86
N ASN A 312 -44.77 -0.85 -15.46
CA ASN A 312 -44.94 -0.35 -16.82
C ASN A 312 -43.83 -0.87 -17.74
N ASN A 313 -44.11 -0.91 -19.04
CA ASN A 313 -43.17 -1.33 -20.08
C ASN A 313 -42.50 -2.68 -19.78
N VAL A 314 -43.29 -3.67 -19.39
CA VAL A 314 -42.77 -5.01 -19.12
C VAL A 314 -42.56 -5.73 -20.45
N VAL A 315 -41.32 -6.13 -20.74
CA VAL A 315 -40.93 -6.74 -22.01
C VAL A 315 -40.15 -8.03 -21.74
N LEU A 316 -40.65 -9.15 -22.26
CA LEU A 316 -39.92 -10.41 -22.27
C LEU A 316 -39.30 -10.61 -23.64
N ARG A 317 -38.01 -10.95 -23.66
CA ARG A 317 -37.26 -11.34 -24.85
C ARG A 317 -36.96 -12.83 -24.73
N ILE A 318 -37.70 -13.65 -25.48
CA ILE A 318 -37.73 -15.11 -25.38
C ILE A 318 -37.02 -15.70 -26.61
N PRO A 319 -35.78 -16.23 -26.48
CA PRO A 319 -35.03 -16.66 -27.65
C PRO A 319 -35.58 -17.92 -28.32
N THR A 320 -35.46 -17.98 -29.64
CA THR A 320 -35.79 -19.14 -30.48
C THR A 320 -34.55 -19.74 -31.13
N PRO A 321 -34.60 -21.00 -31.59
CA PRO A 321 -33.56 -21.58 -32.44
C PRO A 321 -33.26 -20.75 -33.68
N LEU A 322 -32.01 -20.83 -34.16
CA LEU A 322 -31.53 -20.11 -35.34
C LEU A 322 -32.16 -20.59 -36.67
N ASN A 323 -32.82 -21.74 -36.66
CA ASN A 323 -33.53 -22.31 -37.82
C ASN A 323 -35.06 -22.14 -37.71
N THR A 324 -35.56 -21.21 -36.88
CA THR A 324 -37.00 -20.93 -36.76
C THR A 324 -37.54 -20.20 -37.99
N THR A 325 -38.44 -20.86 -38.73
CA THR A 325 -39.06 -20.33 -39.96
C THR A 325 -40.29 -19.47 -39.66
N GLY A 326 -41.02 -19.79 -38.59
CA GLY A 326 -42.25 -19.10 -38.20
C GLY A 326 -42.54 -19.32 -36.72
N VAL A 327 -43.35 -18.43 -36.14
CA VAL A 327 -43.83 -18.56 -34.76
C VAL A 327 -45.29 -18.12 -34.68
N GLN A 328 -46.12 -18.97 -34.08
CA GLN A 328 -47.49 -18.64 -33.68
C GLN A 328 -47.51 -18.41 -32.17
N ALA A 329 -47.75 -17.17 -31.72
CA ALA A 329 -47.79 -16.81 -30.31
C ALA A 329 -49.19 -16.34 -29.89
N LYS A 330 -49.70 -16.89 -28.78
CA LYS A 330 -50.96 -16.52 -28.13
C LYS A 330 -50.67 -15.99 -26.73
N VAL A 331 -51.29 -14.86 -26.38
CA VAL A 331 -51.13 -14.20 -25.09
C VAL A 331 -52.47 -13.71 -24.57
N GLY A 332 -52.72 -13.84 -23.27
CA GLY A 332 -53.93 -13.29 -22.64
C GLY A 332 -53.83 -11.78 -22.36
N VAL A 333 -52.61 -11.25 -22.21
CA VAL A 333 -52.35 -9.84 -21.86
C VAL A 333 -51.13 -9.35 -22.65
N GLY A 334 -51.18 -8.11 -23.15
CA GLY A 334 -50.11 -7.52 -23.96
C GLY A 334 -50.12 -7.98 -25.42
N LYS A 335 -48.98 -7.86 -26.10
CA LYS A 335 -48.78 -8.29 -27.49
C LYS A 335 -47.48 -9.06 -27.64
N ALA A 336 -47.50 -10.21 -28.30
CA ALA A 336 -46.30 -10.98 -28.66
C ALA A 336 -46.02 -10.87 -30.16
N LYS A 337 -44.74 -10.71 -30.54
CA LYS A 337 -44.29 -10.68 -31.94
C LYS A 337 -42.94 -11.38 -32.06
N TYR A 338 -42.80 -12.23 -33.07
CA TYR A 338 -41.51 -12.79 -33.48
C TYR A 338 -40.70 -11.78 -34.29
N VAL A 339 -39.39 -11.70 -33.99
CA VAL A 339 -38.42 -10.84 -34.68
C VAL A 339 -37.33 -11.74 -35.27
N PRO A 340 -37.44 -12.11 -36.57
CA PRO A 340 -36.53 -13.09 -37.19
C PRO A 340 -35.05 -12.68 -37.15
N GLY A 341 -34.74 -11.41 -37.37
CA GLY A 341 -33.36 -10.90 -37.37
C GLY A 341 -32.64 -11.02 -36.02
N GLU A 342 -33.38 -11.21 -34.93
CA GLU A 342 -32.84 -11.42 -33.58
C GLU A 342 -33.09 -12.85 -33.05
N ASN A 343 -33.81 -13.70 -33.79
CA ASN A 343 -34.28 -15.04 -33.37
C ASN A 343 -34.94 -15.00 -31.96
N VAL A 344 -35.93 -14.12 -31.81
CA VAL A 344 -36.56 -13.84 -30.50
C VAL A 344 -38.05 -13.55 -30.62
N ILE A 345 -38.84 -14.05 -29.67
CA ILE A 345 -40.22 -13.64 -29.43
C ILE A 345 -40.18 -12.49 -28.42
N ILE A 346 -40.64 -11.32 -28.82
CA ILE A 346 -40.80 -10.17 -27.94
C ILE A 346 -42.26 -10.12 -27.45
N TRP A 347 -42.47 -10.33 -26.15
CA TRP A 347 -43.77 -10.17 -25.50
C TRP A 347 -43.77 -8.88 -24.69
N LYS A 348 -44.54 -7.89 -25.17
CA LYS A 348 -44.66 -6.57 -24.56
C LYS A 348 -46.00 -6.41 -23.86
N ILE A 349 -45.94 -6.20 -22.55
CA ILE A 349 -47.07 -5.90 -21.68
C ILE A 349 -46.94 -4.42 -21.26
N PRO A 350 -47.81 -3.51 -21.75
CA PRO A 350 -47.69 -2.08 -21.45
C PRO A 350 -47.75 -1.76 -19.96
N ARG A 351 -48.62 -2.47 -19.22
CA ARG A 351 -48.82 -2.36 -17.78
C ARG A 351 -49.29 -3.69 -17.19
N ILE A 352 -48.80 -4.04 -16.02
CA ILE A 352 -49.24 -5.20 -15.21
C ILE A 352 -49.41 -4.76 -13.75
N GLN A 353 -50.50 -5.17 -13.11
CA GLN A 353 -50.81 -4.81 -11.73
C GLN A 353 -50.09 -5.77 -10.76
N GLY A 354 -49.82 -5.35 -9.52
CA GLY A 354 -49.28 -6.23 -8.48
C GLY A 354 -50.18 -7.45 -8.24
N ALA A 355 -49.57 -8.58 -7.85
CA ALA A 355 -50.19 -9.90 -7.74
C ALA A 355 -50.81 -10.50 -9.03
N GLN A 356 -50.86 -9.77 -10.16
CA GLN A 356 -51.40 -10.28 -11.42
C GLN A 356 -50.50 -11.36 -12.04
N GLU A 357 -51.13 -12.36 -12.66
CA GLU A 357 -50.46 -13.41 -13.42
C GLU A 357 -50.86 -13.35 -14.90
N CYS A 358 -49.93 -13.62 -15.80
CA CYS A 358 -50.07 -13.54 -17.24
C CYS A 358 -49.38 -14.74 -17.89
N THR A 359 -49.98 -15.31 -18.94
CA THR A 359 -49.42 -16.48 -19.66
C THR A 359 -49.21 -16.16 -21.14
N LEU A 360 -48.07 -16.62 -21.67
CA LEU A 360 -47.78 -16.74 -23.09
C LEU A 360 -47.66 -18.22 -23.46
N THR A 361 -48.31 -18.61 -24.56
CA THR A 361 -48.10 -19.90 -25.22
C THR A 361 -47.67 -19.66 -26.66
N ALA A 362 -46.56 -20.24 -27.12
CA ALA A 362 -46.08 -20.08 -28.49
C ALA A 362 -45.56 -21.39 -29.10
N GLU A 363 -45.73 -21.52 -30.40
CA GLU A 363 -45.30 -22.65 -31.22
C GLU A 363 -44.35 -22.11 -32.29
N ALA A 364 -43.13 -22.64 -32.37
CA ALA A 364 -42.10 -22.23 -33.32
C ALA A 364 -41.76 -23.37 -34.27
N ASP A 365 -41.97 -23.14 -35.56
CA ASP A 365 -41.65 -24.08 -36.63
C ASP A 365 -40.16 -24.00 -36.97
N LEU A 366 -39.52 -25.16 -37.13
CA LEU A 366 -38.10 -25.28 -37.42
C LEU A 366 -37.86 -25.87 -38.82
N ALA A 367 -36.94 -25.25 -39.58
CA ALA A 367 -36.48 -25.82 -40.84
C ALA A 367 -35.75 -27.14 -40.62
N THR A 368 -36.10 -28.15 -41.43
CA THR A 368 -35.43 -29.46 -41.47
C THR A 368 -33.96 -29.28 -41.85
N THR A 369 -33.05 -29.77 -41.02
CA THR A 369 -31.59 -29.67 -41.22
C THR A 369 -30.96 -31.06 -41.18
N THR A 370 -29.96 -31.30 -42.05
CA THR A 370 -29.22 -32.57 -42.11
C THR A 370 -28.31 -32.80 -40.89
N HIS A 371 -27.87 -31.72 -40.23
CA HIS A 371 -27.09 -31.76 -39.00
C HIS A 371 -27.72 -30.85 -37.94
N ARG A 372 -27.82 -31.34 -36.70
CA ARG A 372 -28.36 -30.58 -35.57
C ARG A 372 -27.38 -29.48 -35.17
N GLN A 373 -27.67 -28.24 -35.58
CA GLN A 373 -26.84 -27.08 -35.22
C GLN A 373 -26.84 -26.87 -33.69
N PRO A 374 -25.67 -26.64 -33.06
CA PRO A 374 -25.57 -26.41 -31.63
C PRO A 374 -26.08 -25.01 -31.26
N TRP A 375 -27.36 -24.92 -30.89
CA TRP A 375 -27.93 -23.67 -30.36
C TRP A 375 -27.41 -23.39 -28.95
N SER A 376 -26.88 -22.19 -28.72
CA SER A 376 -26.27 -21.75 -27.46
C SER A 376 -27.26 -21.52 -26.31
N ARG A 377 -28.58 -21.60 -26.57
CA ARG A 377 -29.67 -21.45 -25.59
C ARG A 377 -29.51 -20.19 -24.71
N PRO A 378 -29.46 -18.99 -25.30
CA PRO A 378 -29.41 -17.75 -24.52
C PRO A 378 -30.61 -17.67 -23.56
N PRO A 379 -30.44 -17.05 -22.38
CA PRO A 379 -31.50 -16.95 -21.38
C PRO A 379 -32.63 -16.04 -21.85
N ILE A 380 -33.84 -16.27 -21.31
CA ILE A 380 -34.96 -15.33 -21.43
C ILE A 380 -34.60 -14.09 -20.62
N GLN A 381 -34.77 -12.91 -21.22
CA GLN A 381 -34.55 -11.62 -20.56
C GLN A 381 -35.90 -10.96 -20.23
N LEU A 382 -35.99 -10.28 -19.09
CA LEU A 382 -37.16 -9.53 -18.66
C LEU A 382 -36.76 -8.08 -18.33
N ASP A 383 -37.33 -7.13 -19.07
CA ASP A 383 -37.21 -5.70 -18.80
C ASP A 383 -38.50 -5.19 -18.14
N PHE A 384 -38.40 -4.27 -17.20
CA PHE A 384 -39.55 -3.68 -16.51
C PHE A 384 -39.22 -2.35 -15.81
N SER A 385 -40.26 -1.63 -15.40
CA SER A 385 -40.17 -0.44 -14.56
C SER A 385 -41.32 -0.43 -13.53
N VAL A 386 -41.00 -0.57 -12.24
CA VAL A 386 -41.94 -0.49 -11.11
C VAL A 386 -41.69 0.82 -10.35
N VAL A 387 -42.70 1.71 -10.32
CA VAL A 387 -42.61 3.00 -9.61
C VAL A 387 -43.17 2.84 -8.20
N MET A 388 -42.58 3.54 -7.23
CA MET A 388 -42.83 3.41 -5.79
C MET A 388 -42.59 2.01 -5.22
N PHE A 389 -41.56 1.33 -5.73
CA PHE A 389 -41.08 0.03 -5.24
C PHE A 389 -39.56 0.01 -5.14
N THR A 390 -39.03 -0.59 -4.07
CA THR A 390 -37.61 -0.94 -3.90
C THR A 390 -37.47 -2.46 -3.74
N ALA A 391 -36.64 -3.06 -4.57
CA ALA A 391 -36.25 -4.46 -4.47
C ALA A 391 -35.27 -4.69 -3.30
N SER A 392 -34.43 -3.70 -2.95
CA SER A 392 -33.54 -3.79 -1.78
C SER A 392 -34.27 -3.58 -0.44
N GLY A 393 -35.45 -2.95 -0.45
CA GLY A 393 -36.13 -2.46 0.75
C GLY A 393 -35.53 -1.17 1.33
N LEU A 394 -34.62 -0.49 0.63
CA LEU A 394 -34.12 0.83 1.04
C LEU A 394 -35.25 1.86 1.08
N LEU A 395 -35.25 2.68 2.14
CA LEU A 395 -36.19 3.76 2.41
C LEU A 395 -35.45 4.99 2.95
N VAL A 396 -35.80 6.16 2.40
CA VAL A 396 -35.34 7.46 2.91
C VAL A 396 -36.14 7.80 4.16
N ARG A 397 -35.49 7.80 5.33
CA ARG A 397 -36.09 8.15 6.63
C ARG A 397 -36.27 9.65 6.80
N PHE A 398 -35.29 10.44 6.36
CA PHE A 398 -35.36 11.90 6.41
C PHE A 398 -34.39 12.56 5.43
N LEU A 399 -34.77 13.76 4.99
CA LEU A 399 -33.88 14.77 4.44
C LEU A 399 -34.08 16.07 5.24
N LYS A 400 -33.03 16.53 5.91
CA LYS A 400 -32.98 17.82 6.60
C LYS A 400 -32.10 18.77 5.80
N VAL A 401 -32.50 20.03 5.72
CA VAL A 401 -31.81 21.10 4.98
C VAL A 401 -31.63 22.25 5.99
N PHE A 402 -30.40 22.72 6.15
CA PHE A 402 -30.03 23.77 7.08
C PHE A 402 -29.34 24.89 6.31
N GLU A 403 -29.90 26.11 6.34
CA GLU A 403 -29.31 27.30 5.73
C GLU A 403 -29.44 28.48 6.71
N LYS A 404 -28.45 29.39 6.71
CA LYS A 404 -28.38 30.56 7.61
C LYS A 404 -29.58 31.50 7.47
N SER A 405 -30.19 31.56 6.29
CA SER A 405 -31.40 32.36 6.03
C SER A 405 -32.71 31.71 6.51
N GLY A 406 -32.68 30.46 7.00
CA GLY A 406 -33.81 29.82 7.67
C GLY A 406 -35.03 29.52 6.77
N TYR A 407 -34.89 29.51 5.45
CA TYR A 407 -36.03 29.23 4.55
C TYR A 407 -36.60 27.82 4.73
N GLN A 408 -37.88 27.64 4.41
CA GLN A 408 -38.51 26.33 4.31
C GLN A 408 -38.25 25.68 2.96
N SER A 409 -37.91 24.38 2.96
CA SER A 409 -37.61 23.59 1.76
C SER A 409 -38.67 22.51 1.52
N VAL A 410 -39.28 22.46 0.33
CA VAL A 410 -40.15 21.35 -0.08
C VAL A 410 -39.29 20.15 -0.50
N LYS A 411 -39.68 18.95 -0.08
CA LYS A 411 -38.88 17.73 -0.28
C LYS A 411 -39.73 16.61 -0.87
N TRP A 412 -39.26 16.03 -1.96
CA TRP A 412 -39.91 14.94 -2.68
C TRP A 412 -39.02 13.71 -2.70
N VAL A 413 -39.62 12.53 -2.56
CA VAL A 413 -38.93 11.25 -2.76
C VAL A 413 -39.72 10.38 -3.71
N ARG A 414 -39.02 9.69 -4.61
CA ARG A 414 -39.57 8.72 -5.54
C ARG A 414 -38.69 7.48 -5.56
N TYR A 415 -39.31 6.31 -5.57
CA TYR A 415 -38.62 5.04 -5.73
C TYR A 415 -38.91 4.46 -7.11
N LEU A 416 -37.92 3.83 -7.73
CA LEU A 416 -38.01 3.23 -9.06
C LEU A 416 -37.13 1.97 -9.13
N SER A 417 -37.74 0.80 -9.22
CA SER A 417 -37.02 -0.44 -9.54
C SER A 417 -37.18 -0.79 -11.01
N LYS A 418 -36.08 -1.08 -11.70
CA LYS A 418 -36.05 -1.42 -13.12
C LYS A 418 -35.14 -2.61 -13.41
N ALA A 419 -35.33 -3.23 -14.57
CA ALA A 419 -34.35 -4.12 -15.18
C ALA A 419 -34.21 -3.80 -16.67
N ASN A 420 -33.01 -3.97 -17.21
CA ASN A 420 -32.69 -3.73 -18.62
C ASN A 420 -31.61 -4.72 -19.08
N GLY A 421 -32.02 -5.89 -19.56
CA GLY A 421 -31.17 -7.03 -19.92
C GLY A 421 -30.55 -7.78 -18.72
N SER A 422 -30.68 -7.25 -17.51
CA SER A 422 -30.08 -7.76 -16.26
C SER A 422 -30.86 -8.88 -15.57
N TYR A 423 -32.13 -9.10 -15.94
CA TYR A 423 -33.01 -10.10 -15.35
C TYR A 423 -33.12 -11.31 -16.27
N GLN A 424 -32.34 -12.36 -15.99
CA GLN A 424 -32.08 -13.46 -16.92
C GLN A 424 -32.50 -14.81 -16.33
N ILE A 425 -33.31 -15.57 -17.06
CA ILE A 425 -33.73 -16.93 -16.70
C ILE A 425 -33.19 -17.92 -17.74
N ARG A 426 -32.35 -18.87 -17.30
CA ARG A 426 -31.80 -19.92 -18.16
C ARG A 426 -32.88 -20.91 -18.58
N ILE A 427 -32.81 -21.39 -19.82
CA ILE A 427 -33.79 -22.33 -20.39
C ILE A 427 -33.16 -23.69 -20.75
N THR A 428 -34.00 -24.73 -20.82
CA THR A 428 -33.65 -26.05 -21.33
C THR A 428 -34.85 -26.68 -22.03
N TYR A 429 -34.59 -27.58 -22.97
CA TYR A 429 -35.62 -28.46 -23.51
C TYR A 429 -35.84 -29.65 -22.58
N ARG A 430 -37.08 -30.10 -22.48
CA ARG A 430 -37.41 -31.50 -22.19
C ARG A 430 -37.71 -32.21 -23.51
N THR A 431 -36.98 -33.28 -23.80
CA THR A 431 -37.24 -34.15 -24.94
C THR A 431 -38.26 -35.20 -24.51
N THR A 432 -39.42 -35.26 -25.17
CA THR A 432 -40.43 -36.29 -24.93
C THR A 432 -40.01 -37.60 -25.58
N THR A 433 -39.17 -38.37 -24.89
CA THR A 433 -38.87 -39.76 -25.25
C THR A 433 -39.60 -40.69 -24.29
N THR A 434 -40.55 -41.46 -24.82
CA THR A 434 -41.34 -42.45 -24.08
C THR A 434 -40.44 -43.58 -23.58
N THR A 435 -40.20 -43.64 -22.26
CA THR A 435 -39.51 -44.75 -21.62
C THR A 435 -40.51 -45.74 -21.03
N ASN A 436 -40.77 -46.84 -21.74
CA ASN A 436 -41.34 -48.03 -21.11
C ASN A 436 -40.30 -48.64 -20.14
N ALA A 437 -40.75 -49.08 -18.98
CA ALA A 437 -39.91 -49.73 -17.97
C ALA A 437 -39.72 -51.23 -18.26
N MET A 438 -38.57 -51.77 -17.86
CA MET A 438 -38.38 -53.17 -17.41
C MET A 438 -37.08 -53.26 -16.55
N PRO A 439 -36.97 -54.26 -15.64
CA PRO A 439 -36.00 -54.28 -14.53
C PRO A 439 -34.68 -55.03 -14.84
N PRO A 440 -33.69 -55.08 -13.92
CA PRO A 440 -32.29 -55.40 -14.25
C PRO A 440 -31.89 -56.86 -13.96
N HIS A 441 -30.84 -57.37 -14.63
CA HIS A 441 -30.03 -58.49 -14.12
C HIS A 441 -28.68 -58.67 -14.88
N PHE A 442 -27.56 -58.76 -14.12
CA PHE A 442 -26.20 -59.28 -14.44
C PHE A 442 -25.44 -58.75 -15.69
N ALA A 443 -24.10 -58.68 -15.81
CA ALA A 443 -22.93 -58.49 -14.92
C ALA A 443 -21.71 -58.16 -15.87
N SER A 444 -20.43 -57.90 -15.49
CA SER A 444 -19.71 -57.83 -14.20
C SER A 444 -18.43 -56.94 -14.33
N SER A 445 -17.78 -56.64 -13.20
CA SER A 445 -16.34 -56.28 -13.01
C SER A 445 -15.57 -55.39 -14.02
N ALA A 446 -15.41 -54.11 -13.68
CA ALA A 446 -14.11 -53.41 -13.78
C ALA A 446 -14.05 -52.16 -12.85
N LEU A 447 -12.96 -52.07 -12.08
CA LEU A 447 -12.47 -50.91 -11.31
C LEU A 447 -13.29 -50.30 -10.14
N ARG A 448 -12.74 -50.60 -8.95
CA ARG A 448 -12.35 -49.69 -7.85
C ARG A 448 -13.41 -49.23 -6.83
N SER A 449 -13.18 -49.79 -5.64
CA SER A 449 -13.77 -49.57 -4.33
C SER A 449 -13.48 -48.21 -3.68
N ALA A 450 -14.28 -47.95 -2.63
CA ALA A 450 -14.04 -47.03 -1.51
C ALA A 450 -14.24 -45.52 -1.76
N LEU A 451 -15.43 -45.03 -1.39
CA LEU A 451 -15.56 -44.10 -0.25
C LEU A 451 -17.04 -43.91 0.16
N ARG A 452 -17.36 -44.21 1.42
CA ARG A 452 -18.66 -43.94 2.05
C ARG A 452 -18.46 -43.75 3.57
N ILE A 453 -18.31 -42.52 4.03
CA ILE A 453 -18.37 -42.15 5.46
C ILE A 453 -19.31 -40.96 5.62
N SER A 454 -19.97 -40.87 6.78
CA SER A 454 -21.14 -40.05 7.04
C SER A 454 -20.87 -38.56 7.25
N ARG A 455 -21.95 -37.78 7.26
CA ARG A 455 -21.98 -36.43 7.82
C ARG A 455 -21.71 -36.48 9.32
N THR A 456 -20.80 -35.62 9.79
CA THR A 456 -20.87 -34.95 11.10
C THR A 456 -20.40 -33.52 10.94
N THR A 457 -20.92 -32.62 11.76
CA THR A 457 -20.81 -31.16 11.67
C THR A 457 -19.46 -30.62 12.12
N SER A 458 -18.84 -29.72 11.35
CA SER A 458 -17.90 -28.71 11.87
C SER A 458 -17.94 -27.42 11.02
N SER A 459 -17.60 -26.30 11.65
CA SER A 459 -17.77 -24.94 11.12
C SER A 459 -16.74 -24.55 10.06
N THR A 460 -17.19 -24.13 8.88
CA THR A 460 -16.34 -23.44 7.90
C THR A 460 -16.25 -21.94 8.21
N PHE A 461 -15.19 -21.55 8.92
CA PHE A 461 -14.69 -20.17 8.88
C PHE A 461 -14.20 -19.87 7.45
N ARG A 462 -14.76 -18.86 6.77
CA ARG A 462 -14.22 -18.34 5.51
C ARG A 462 -13.79 -16.89 5.69
N ARG A 463 -12.46 -16.68 5.72
CA ARG A 463 -11.84 -15.35 5.68
C ARG A 463 -12.22 -14.65 4.37
N GLY A 464 -12.82 -13.46 4.48
CA GLY A 464 -12.85 -12.50 3.38
C GLY A 464 -11.45 -11.93 3.14
N ILE A 465 -11.10 -11.71 1.86
CA ILE A 465 -9.87 -11.02 1.50
C ILE A 465 -10.18 -9.53 1.47
N SER A 466 -9.80 -8.82 2.52
CA SER A 466 -9.78 -7.35 2.53
C SER A 466 -8.49 -6.85 1.88
N SER A 467 -8.63 -6.03 0.85
CA SER A 467 -7.54 -5.24 0.27
C SER A 467 -7.64 -3.80 0.75
N ASN A 468 -7.10 -3.51 1.93
CA ASN A 468 -6.96 -2.12 2.40
C ASN A 468 -5.89 -1.40 1.58
N ALA A 469 -6.32 -0.56 0.64
CA ALA A 469 -5.48 0.49 0.08
C ALA A 469 -5.57 1.71 1.00
N ALA A 470 -4.49 2.02 1.72
CA ALA A 470 -4.44 3.19 2.60
C ALA A 470 -4.40 4.47 1.76
N ALA A 471 -5.46 5.29 1.85
CA ALA A 471 -5.51 6.59 1.21
C ALA A 471 -4.71 7.63 2.02
N THR A 472 -3.74 8.26 1.37
CA THR A 472 -2.97 9.39 1.92
C THR A 472 -3.88 10.60 2.17
N ARG A 473 -3.90 11.11 3.40
CA ARG A 473 -4.57 12.38 3.74
C ARG A 473 -3.69 13.59 3.36
N PRO A 474 -4.27 14.70 2.88
CA PRO A 474 -3.55 15.97 2.76
C PRO A 474 -3.43 16.65 4.14
N ILE A 475 -2.25 17.20 4.44
CA ILE A 475 -2.05 18.08 5.60
C ILE A 475 -2.46 19.49 5.17
N SER A 476 -3.47 20.06 5.83
CA SER A 476 -3.91 21.43 5.54
C SER A 476 -3.06 22.45 6.29
N SER A 477 -2.35 23.30 5.55
CA SER A 477 -1.59 24.42 6.11
C SER A 477 -2.52 25.50 6.70
N ARG A 478 -2.44 25.73 8.02
CA ARG A 478 -2.41 27.05 8.72
C ARG A 478 -2.88 26.91 10.18
N PHE A 479 -1.93 26.78 11.10
CA PHE A 479 -1.63 27.79 12.12
C PHE A 479 -0.18 27.58 12.61
N ILE A 480 0.48 28.65 13.03
CA ILE A 480 1.92 28.67 13.35
C ILE A 480 2.12 28.44 14.85
N ILE A 481 2.99 27.47 15.18
CA ILE A 481 3.88 27.32 16.37
C ILE A 481 4.09 25.80 16.56
N GLY A 482 5.36 25.36 16.69
CA GLY A 482 5.67 23.99 17.17
C GLY A 482 6.40 23.04 16.22
N ALA A 483 6.94 23.49 15.07
CA ALA A 483 7.79 22.65 14.21
C ALA A 483 9.22 22.48 14.80
N GLY A 484 9.31 22.02 16.04
CA GLY A 484 10.53 21.85 16.82
C GLY A 484 10.96 20.40 16.99
N VAL A 485 10.97 19.60 15.91
CA VAL A 485 11.46 18.21 15.93
C VAL A 485 12.72 18.10 15.08
N ALA A 486 13.78 18.77 15.50
CA ALA A 486 15.11 18.39 15.04
C ALA A 486 15.51 17.09 15.73
N LEU A 487 15.73 16.05 14.92
CA LEU A 487 16.19 14.75 15.41
C LEU A 487 17.67 14.88 15.77
N ALA A 488 17.95 14.96 17.06
CA ALA A 488 19.28 14.67 17.60
C ALA A 488 19.72 13.30 17.10
N ILE A 489 20.80 13.28 16.31
CA ILE A 489 21.41 12.07 15.80
C ILE A 489 22.52 11.70 16.78
N PRO A 490 22.49 10.51 17.41
CA PRO A 490 23.54 10.09 18.33
C PRO A 490 24.85 9.84 17.58
N THR A 491 25.64 10.90 17.36
CA THR A 491 27.03 10.82 16.88
C THR A 491 27.99 10.53 18.04
N TYR A 492 27.55 9.68 18.97
CA TYR A 492 28.25 9.32 20.21
C TYR A 492 29.68 8.80 19.97
N LEU A 493 29.89 8.08 18.86
CA LEU A 493 31.21 7.59 18.45
C LEU A 493 32.16 8.67 17.89
N TYR A 494 31.65 9.87 17.54
CA TYR A 494 32.42 10.92 16.87
C TYR A 494 32.61 12.21 17.68
N LEU A 495 31.80 12.46 18.72
CA LEU A 495 31.83 13.71 19.48
C LEU A 495 32.63 13.64 20.79
N ASN A 496 32.63 12.50 21.49
CA ASN A 496 33.24 12.36 22.82
C ASN A 496 34.79 12.38 22.83
N ARG A 497 35.43 13.05 21.85
CA ARG A 497 36.86 13.41 21.89
C ARG A 497 37.32 14.53 20.95
N ALA A 498 36.41 15.35 20.41
CA ALA A 498 36.78 16.48 19.58
C ALA A 498 37.34 17.65 20.42
N HIS A 499 38.56 17.48 20.97
CA HIS A 499 39.59 18.51 21.22
C HIS A 499 40.68 17.97 22.18
N LEU A 500 41.54 17.10 21.65
CA LEU A 500 42.92 16.97 22.11
C LEU A 500 43.83 17.24 20.91
N ASP A 501 44.05 18.54 20.65
CA ASP A 501 45.38 19.10 20.38
C ASP A 501 45.28 20.57 19.97
N SER A 502 45.49 21.47 20.93
CA SER A 502 46.13 22.76 20.69
C SER A 502 47.03 23.09 21.89
N ASN A 503 48.34 22.98 21.67
CA ASN A 503 49.45 23.36 22.56
C ASN A 503 49.88 22.34 23.65
N PRO A 504 51.06 21.68 23.50
CA PRO A 504 51.64 20.79 24.51
C PRO A 504 52.16 21.50 25.78
N ASP A 505 52.43 22.81 25.71
CA ASP A 505 53.16 23.57 26.73
C ASP A 505 52.27 24.47 27.61
N SER A 506 50.96 24.21 27.69
CA SER A 506 50.05 24.89 28.62
C SER A 506 49.27 23.90 29.47
N VAL A 507 49.94 23.36 30.50
CA VAL A 507 49.31 22.70 31.65
C VAL A 507 49.04 23.78 32.72
N PRO A 508 47.78 24.14 33.03
CA PRO A 508 47.45 24.89 34.22
C PRO A 508 47.47 23.93 35.42
N ASP A 509 48.55 23.95 36.16
CA ASP A 509 48.70 23.16 37.39
C ASP A 509 47.77 23.70 38.50
N LYS A 510 46.58 23.09 38.63
CA LYS A 510 45.64 23.08 39.77
C LYS A 510 45.04 24.41 40.31
N VAL A 511 43.92 24.20 41.04
CA VAL A 511 43.17 25.12 41.93
C VAL A 511 42.03 25.86 41.22
N HIS A 512 40.75 25.57 41.49
CA HIS A 512 40.10 25.83 42.78
C HIS A 512 39.36 24.66 43.45
N SER A 513 40.03 24.02 44.41
CA SER A 513 39.38 23.70 45.68
C SER A 513 39.58 24.88 46.64
N LYS A 514 38.53 25.60 47.01
CA LYS A 514 38.52 26.45 48.21
C LYS A 514 37.74 25.75 49.32
N SER A 515 38.44 24.95 50.10
CA SER A 515 38.10 24.72 51.51
C SER A 515 39.33 25.10 52.32
N GLY A 516 39.15 25.95 53.32
CA GLY A 516 40.18 26.15 54.34
C GLY A 516 40.10 25.02 55.37
N GLY A 517 41.20 24.77 56.09
CA GLY A 517 41.04 24.37 57.49
C GLY A 517 40.34 25.53 58.21
N ASP A 518 39.32 25.32 59.03
CA ASP A 518 39.30 24.35 60.12
C ASP A 518 37.84 24.01 60.52
N GLY A 519 37.65 22.94 61.30
CA GLY A 519 36.48 22.75 62.16
C GLY A 519 35.10 22.49 61.52
N SER A 520 34.75 21.21 61.41
CA SER A 520 33.40 20.58 61.48
C SER A 520 32.93 19.87 60.21
N GLY A 521 32.74 18.55 60.35
CA GLY A 521 32.23 17.70 59.27
C GLY A 521 30.74 17.91 59.04
N LYS A 522 30.38 18.17 57.78
CA LYS A 522 29.03 17.94 57.24
C LYS A 522 29.16 17.15 55.95
N GLU A 523 28.18 16.27 55.73
CA GLU A 523 28.10 15.41 54.56
C GLU A 523 28.06 16.24 53.27
N VAL A 524 28.73 15.76 52.23
CA VAL A 524 28.73 16.41 50.90
C VAL A 524 27.39 16.11 50.23
N GLY A 525 26.40 16.96 50.49
CA GLY A 525 25.08 16.87 49.89
C GLY A 525 25.13 17.17 48.38
N VAL A 526 24.39 16.37 47.60
CA VAL A 526 24.09 16.67 46.19
C VAL A 526 23.49 18.08 46.11
N ARG A 527 24.00 18.92 45.22
CA ARG A 527 23.50 20.28 45.04
C ARG A 527 22.04 20.20 44.56
N SER A 528 21.12 20.67 45.41
CA SER A 528 19.69 20.73 45.07
C SER A 528 19.42 21.99 44.25
N VAL A 529 18.70 21.86 43.14
CA VAL A 529 18.32 22.97 42.25
C VAL A 529 16.81 23.05 42.20
N SER A 530 16.21 24.21 42.48
CA SER A 530 14.74 24.32 42.50
C SER A 530 14.15 24.44 41.08
N ILE A 531 12.88 24.09 40.90
CA ILE A 531 12.16 24.37 39.64
C ILE A 531 12.22 25.86 39.29
N ARG A 532 12.15 26.74 40.30
CA ARG A 532 12.22 28.20 40.14
C ARG A 532 13.53 28.63 39.47
N ASP A 533 14.67 28.11 39.94
CA ASP A 533 15.99 28.42 39.38
C ASP A 533 16.09 28.04 37.89
N VAL A 534 15.46 26.91 37.50
CA VAL A 534 15.41 26.46 36.11
C VAL A 534 14.50 27.36 35.26
N LEU A 535 13.29 27.69 35.76
CA LEU A 535 12.33 28.52 35.03
C LEU A 535 12.82 29.96 34.85
N ASP A 536 13.49 30.54 35.85
CA ASP A 536 14.05 31.89 35.78
C ASP A 536 15.21 32.01 34.75
N ARG A 537 15.70 30.89 34.17
CA ARG A 537 16.63 30.88 33.03
C ARG A 537 15.99 30.93 31.64
N LYS A 538 14.66 30.93 31.55
CA LYS A 538 13.90 31.00 30.28
C LYS A 538 14.30 32.18 29.38
N ASP A 539 14.55 33.34 29.99
CA ASP A 539 14.90 34.58 29.29
C ASP A 539 16.37 35.01 29.50
N GLY A 540 17.20 34.19 30.15
CA GLY A 540 18.61 34.49 30.42
C GLY A 540 19.58 34.08 29.31
N ASP A 541 20.88 34.31 29.52
CA ASP A 541 21.94 33.83 28.62
C ASP A 541 22.25 32.34 28.82
N GLU A 542 22.09 31.81 30.05
CA GLU A 542 22.33 30.40 30.35
C GLU A 542 21.17 29.50 29.91
N ILE A 543 21.45 28.47 29.13
CA ILE A 543 20.47 27.48 28.67
C ILE A 543 20.57 26.24 29.58
N TRP A 544 19.60 26.09 30.48
CA TRP A 544 19.46 24.93 31.35
C TRP A 544 18.35 23.99 30.86
N VAL A 545 18.53 22.69 31.04
CA VAL A 545 17.53 21.66 30.74
C VAL A 545 17.47 20.62 31.85
N VAL A 546 16.30 20.01 32.06
CA VAL A 546 16.13 18.89 32.99
C VAL A 546 16.06 17.58 32.21
N ILE A 547 16.85 16.58 32.63
CA ILE A 547 16.85 15.24 32.04
C ILE A 547 16.90 14.19 33.16
N LYS A 548 15.92 13.28 33.20
CA LYS A 548 15.70 12.27 34.26
C LYS A 548 15.64 12.84 35.69
N GLY A 549 15.25 14.11 35.86
CA GLY A 549 15.22 14.80 37.17
C GLY A 549 16.55 15.40 37.62
N GLU A 550 17.58 15.39 36.76
CA GLU A 550 18.86 16.06 36.95
C GLU A 550 18.93 17.31 36.05
N VAL A 551 19.60 18.36 36.50
CA VAL A 551 19.69 19.66 35.80
C VAL A 551 21.06 19.83 35.14
N TYR A 552 21.07 20.23 33.87
CA TYR A 552 22.29 20.43 33.07
C TYR A 552 22.31 21.82 32.45
N ASN A 553 23.46 22.50 32.53
CA ASN A 553 23.78 23.66 31.71
C ASN A 553 24.40 23.18 30.40
N VAL A 554 23.77 23.54 29.28
CA VAL A 554 24.17 23.14 27.92
C VAL A 554 24.53 24.34 27.04
N THR A 555 24.68 25.54 27.61
CA THR A 555 24.93 26.80 26.88
C THR A 555 26.09 26.70 25.89
N GLU A 556 27.23 26.17 26.34
CA GLU A 556 28.45 26.06 25.54
C GLU A 556 28.41 24.86 24.55
N PHE A 557 27.43 23.96 24.69
CA PHE A 557 27.27 22.77 23.85
C PHE A 557 26.22 22.93 22.73
N ILE A 558 25.42 24.01 22.73
CA ILE A 558 24.27 24.11 21.81
C ILE A 558 24.67 24.09 20.32
N GLU A 559 25.80 24.70 19.97
CA GLU A 559 26.29 24.76 18.59
C GLU A 559 27.06 23.49 18.18
N ASP A 560 27.58 22.73 19.17
CA ASP A 560 28.21 21.41 18.98
C ASP A 560 27.18 20.26 18.89
N HIS A 561 25.91 20.53 19.20
CA HIS A 561 24.88 19.51 19.27
C HIS A 561 24.44 19.00 17.86
N PRO A 562 24.51 17.69 17.56
CA PRO A 562 24.21 17.15 16.21
C PRO A 562 22.77 17.29 15.74
N GLY A 563 21.82 17.49 16.66
CA GLY A 563 20.44 17.83 16.31
C GLY A 563 20.27 19.29 15.89
N GLY A 564 21.34 20.07 15.85
CA GLY A 564 21.32 21.52 15.73
C GLY A 564 21.00 22.22 17.06
N PRO A 565 21.27 23.54 17.15
CA PRO A 565 21.02 24.32 18.36
C PRO A 565 19.53 24.54 18.63
N GLU A 566 18.71 24.58 17.57
CA GLU A 566 17.29 24.96 17.66
C GLU A 566 16.45 24.05 18.55
N ILE A 567 16.70 22.74 18.57
CA ILE A 567 15.95 21.83 19.45
C ILE A 567 16.22 22.09 20.93
N ILE A 568 17.43 22.55 21.27
CA ILE A 568 17.80 22.92 22.64
C ILE A 568 17.24 24.31 22.97
N LYS A 569 17.46 25.31 22.09
CA LYS A 569 16.95 26.69 22.25
C LYS A 569 15.43 26.73 22.46
N ASN A 570 14.66 25.99 21.65
CA ASN A 570 13.19 25.94 21.74
C ASN A 570 12.66 25.19 22.98
N ASN A 571 13.47 24.36 23.63
CA ASN A 571 13.10 23.56 24.81
C ASN A 571 13.89 23.91 26.08
N ARG A 572 14.53 25.09 26.11
CA ARG A 572 15.23 25.59 27.30
C ARG A 572 14.28 25.69 28.50
N SER A 573 14.83 25.51 29.69
CA SER A 573 14.11 25.65 30.97
C SER A 573 12.92 24.69 31.11
N ARG A 574 13.01 23.50 30.50
CA ARG A 574 11.99 22.43 30.55
C ARG A 574 12.60 21.08 30.89
N ASP A 575 11.74 20.13 31.27
CA ASP A 575 12.05 18.71 31.29
C ASP A 575 12.02 18.13 29.87
N VAL A 576 13.22 17.92 29.32
CA VAL A 576 13.44 17.39 27.96
C VAL A 576 13.62 15.87 27.94
N THR A 577 13.44 15.18 29.08
CA THR A 577 13.51 13.70 29.16
C THR A 577 12.70 12.99 28.08
N PRO A 578 11.44 13.38 27.79
CA PRO A 578 10.62 12.69 26.77
C PRO A 578 11.20 12.78 25.35
N ILE A 579 11.92 13.86 25.01
CA ILE A 579 12.55 14.03 23.69
C ILE A 579 13.98 13.48 23.65
N PHE A 580 14.69 13.50 24.79
CA PHE A 580 16.04 12.96 24.92
C PHE A 580 16.06 11.42 24.91
N GLN A 581 15.28 10.77 25.77
CA GLN A 581 15.38 9.33 26.04
C GLN A 581 15.16 8.41 24.82
N PRO A 582 14.23 8.69 23.87
CA PRO A 582 14.04 7.85 22.69
C PRO A 582 15.15 7.96 21.62
N ARG A 583 16.13 8.85 21.81
CA ARG A 583 17.12 9.25 20.79
C ARG A 583 18.58 9.06 21.20
N HIS A 584 18.86 8.94 22.50
CA HIS A 584 20.23 8.88 23.04
C HIS A 584 20.53 7.53 23.75
N PRO A 585 21.81 7.14 23.84
CA PRO A 585 22.27 6.04 24.69
C PRO A 585 21.81 6.20 26.15
N SER A 586 21.59 5.08 26.85
CA SER A 586 20.99 5.14 28.20
C SER A 586 21.94 5.72 29.26
N ASP A 587 23.23 5.54 28.99
CA ASP A 587 24.49 5.92 29.66
C ASP A 587 25.05 7.28 29.21
N GLN A 588 24.35 8.01 28.31
CA GLN A 588 24.81 9.29 27.76
C GLN A 588 25.02 10.40 28.81
N LEU A 589 24.41 10.27 29.99
CA LEU A 589 24.49 11.23 31.10
C LEU A 589 25.46 10.79 32.20
N ASP A 590 26.15 9.66 32.03
CA ASP A 590 27.16 9.20 32.96
C ASP A 590 28.37 10.16 32.91
N GLU A 591 29.07 10.35 34.03
CA GLU A 591 30.13 11.37 34.17
C GLU A 591 31.26 11.21 33.14
N GLU A 592 31.58 9.97 32.75
CA GLU A 592 32.57 9.64 31.72
C GLU A 592 32.10 9.90 30.27
N ASN A 593 30.79 10.09 30.07
CA ASN A 593 30.13 10.20 28.77
C ASN A 593 29.60 11.61 28.45
N LEU A 594 29.55 12.51 29.44
CA LEU A 594 29.12 13.90 29.24
C LEU A 594 30.12 14.67 28.35
N PRO A 595 29.65 15.49 27.38
CA PRO A 595 30.53 16.37 26.62
C PRO A 595 31.22 17.40 27.54
N PRO A 596 32.47 17.82 27.26
CA PRO A 596 33.20 18.76 28.12
C PRO A 596 32.49 20.10 28.38
N ASN A 597 31.67 20.53 27.41
CA ASN A 597 30.93 21.79 27.42
C ASN A 597 29.50 21.65 28.03
N VAL A 598 29.21 20.53 28.70
CA VAL A 598 27.94 20.26 29.41
C VAL A 598 28.20 20.09 30.89
N TYR A 599 27.61 20.95 31.70
CA TYR A 599 27.84 20.97 33.15
C TYR A 599 26.62 20.43 33.90
N HIS A 600 26.78 19.33 34.65
CA HIS A 600 25.76 18.86 35.59
C HIS A 600 25.71 19.80 36.80
N LEU A 601 24.54 20.36 37.07
CA LEU A 601 24.33 21.35 38.13
C LEU A 601 23.82 20.73 39.43
N GLY A 602 23.25 19.53 39.34
CA GLY A 602 22.69 18.79 40.46
C GLY A 602 21.24 18.34 40.23
N ARG A 603 20.61 17.87 41.30
CA ARG A 603 19.30 17.21 41.25
C ARG A 603 18.16 18.21 41.42
N LEU A 604 17.08 18.03 40.66
CA LEU A 604 15.90 18.89 40.71
C LEU A 604 15.10 18.65 42.00
N ASP A 605 14.85 19.70 42.77
CA ASP A 605 13.94 19.71 43.90
C ASP A 605 12.50 19.99 43.46
N ILE A 606 11.65 18.98 43.63
CA ILE A 606 10.21 19.03 43.34
C ILE A 606 9.34 19.21 44.60
N SER A 607 9.95 19.26 45.80
CA SER A 607 9.23 19.20 47.08
C SER A 607 8.57 20.54 47.46
N THR A 608 9.15 21.67 47.04
CA THR A 608 8.68 23.02 47.37
C THR A 608 7.97 23.73 46.22
N ALA A 609 7.90 23.12 45.04
CA ALA A 609 7.38 23.76 43.82
C ALA A 609 5.85 23.72 43.73
N SER A 610 5.26 24.78 43.16
CA SER A 610 3.81 24.84 42.91
C SER A 610 3.38 23.92 41.75
N GLU A 611 2.08 23.67 41.59
CA GLU A 611 1.60 22.89 40.44
C GLU A 611 1.72 23.66 39.12
N GLU A 612 1.64 24.99 39.16
CA GLU A 612 1.90 25.88 38.02
C GLU A 612 3.37 25.80 37.57
N GLU A 613 4.32 25.80 38.52
CA GLU A 613 5.75 25.67 38.21
C GLU A 613 6.07 24.29 37.61
N LYS A 614 5.42 23.23 38.09
CA LYS A 614 5.53 21.87 37.51
C LYS A 614 4.91 21.79 36.12
N ASP A 615 3.82 22.51 35.85
CA ASP A 615 3.20 22.55 34.52
C ASP A 615 4.00 23.40 33.52
N GLU A 616 4.67 24.46 33.97
CA GLU A 616 5.54 25.27 33.11
C GLU A 616 6.86 24.54 32.77
N LEU A 617 7.43 23.79 33.72
CA LEU A 617 8.61 22.96 33.49
C LEU A 617 8.34 21.81 32.51
N ARG A 618 7.11 21.28 32.46
CA ARG A 618 6.76 20.19 31.55
C ARG A 618 6.89 20.59 30.08
N LEU A 619 7.41 19.68 29.28
CA LEU A 619 7.31 19.78 27.82
C LEU A 619 5.83 19.65 27.43
N LYS A 620 5.33 20.63 26.67
CA LYS A 620 3.93 20.65 26.25
C LYS A 620 3.82 20.05 24.85
N PHE A 621 3.13 18.92 24.77
CA PHE A 621 2.84 18.24 23.52
C PHE A 621 1.62 18.84 22.83
N SER A 622 1.55 18.68 21.52
CA SER A 622 0.30 18.90 20.80
C SER A 622 -0.69 17.78 21.11
N LYS A 623 -1.99 18.08 20.99
CA LYS A 623 -3.06 17.08 21.19
C LYS A 623 -2.88 15.84 20.28
N ASP A 624 -2.34 16.03 19.08
CA ASP A 624 -2.07 14.95 18.13
C ASP A 624 -0.92 14.03 18.61
N GLU A 625 0.09 14.57 19.31
CA GLU A 625 1.19 13.81 19.93
C GLU A 625 0.74 13.08 21.22
N GLU A 626 -0.17 13.67 21.99
CA GLU A 626 -0.82 13.01 23.14
C GLU A 626 -1.65 11.80 22.66
N GLU A 627 -2.53 12.01 21.68
CA GLU A 627 -3.33 10.93 21.07
C GLU A 627 -2.46 9.84 20.42
N GLU A 628 -1.31 10.22 19.82
CA GLU A 628 -0.33 9.27 19.31
C GLU A 628 0.33 8.44 20.43
N THR A 629 0.70 9.06 21.54
CA THR A 629 1.32 8.39 22.69
C THR A 629 0.34 7.40 23.33
N GLU A 630 -0.90 7.82 23.57
CA GLU A 630 -1.97 6.96 24.08
C GLU A 630 -2.26 5.77 23.15
N ARG A 631 -2.27 5.99 21.82
CA ARG A 631 -2.40 4.92 20.82
C ARG A 631 -1.30 3.88 20.97
N ILE A 632 -0.04 4.32 21.05
CA ILE A 632 1.13 3.43 21.15
C ILE A 632 1.10 2.64 22.46
N GLU A 633 0.83 3.29 23.59
CA GLU A 633 0.71 2.62 24.89
C GLU A 633 -0.41 1.58 24.93
N ARG A 634 -1.61 1.94 24.45
CA ARG A 634 -2.75 1.03 24.37
C ARG A 634 -2.41 -0.18 23.51
N LYS A 635 -1.68 0.01 22.40
CA LYS A 635 -1.27 -1.09 21.53
C LYS A 635 -0.19 -1.97 22.15
N ARG A 636 0.78 -1.39 22.88
CA ARG A 636 1.75 -2.17 23.68
C ARG A 636 1.06 -3.04 24.72
N LYS A 637 0.08 -2.50 25.46
CA LYS A 637 -0.73 -3.24 26.44
C LYS A 637 -1.51 -4.37 25.76
N GLU A 638 -2.18 -4.11 24.63
CA GLU A 638 -2.89 -5.14 23.84
C GLU A 638 -1.97 -6.31 23.42
N ILE A 639 -0.76 -6.03 22.92
CA ILE A 639 0.20 -7.06 22.51
C ILE A 639 0.79 -7.81 23.71
N GLN A 640 1.00 -7.13 24.84
CA GLN A 640 1.47 -7.75 26.08
C GLN A 640 0.42 -8.72 26.67
N GLU A 641 -0.87 -8.40 26.56
CA GLU A 641 -1.98 -9.25 27.01
C GLU A 641 -2.26 -10.44 26.07
N LYS A 642 -2.27 -10.22 24.76
CA LYS A 642 -2.56 -11.26 23.75
C LYS A 642 -1.36 -12.14 23.42
N GLY A 643 -0.14 -11.64 23.63
CA GLY A 643 1.09 -12.25 23.15
C GLY A 643 1.24 -12.20 21.62
N LEU A 644 2.32 -12.80 21.13
CA LEU A 644 2.72 -12.76 19.71
C LEU A 644 2.05 -13.84 18.83
N GLY A 645 1.09 -14.60 19.36
CA GLY A 645 0.49 -15.77 18.68
C GLY A 645 -0.30 -15.43 17.41
N GLU A 646 -0.78 -14.20 17.25
CA GLU A 646 -1.45 -13.73 16.03
C GLU A 646 -0.46 -13.34 14.91
N ILE A 647 0.82 -13.13 15.24
CA ILE A 647 1.88 -12.80 14.28
C ILE A 647 2.37 -14.09 13.62
N VAL A 648 1.95 -14.34 12.37
CA VAL A 648 2.30 -15.59 11.67
C VAL A 648 3.39 -15.41 10.61
N ASN A 649 3.77 -14.18 10.27
CA ASN A 649 4.89 -13.91 9.37
C ASN A 649 5.50 -12.50 9.54
N MET A 650 6.66 -12.26 8.93
CA MET A 650 7.39 -10.99 9.03
C MET A 650 6.59 -9.75 8.60
N ARG A 651 5.66 -9.86 7.64
CA ARG A 651 4.79 -8.73 7.21
C ARG A 651 3.68 -8.42 8.21
N ASP A 652 3.41 -9.29 9.17
CA ASP A 652 2.44 -8.99 10.23
C ASP A 652 3.09 -8.12 11.31
N PHE A 653 4.39 -8.29 11.58
CA PHE A 653 5.17 -7.34 12.38
C PHE A 653 5.17 -5.93 11.78
N GLU A 654 5.36 -5.80 10.45
CA GLU A 654 5.32 -4.50 9.77
C GLU A 654 3.99 -3.76 9.98
N LYS A 655 2.85 -4.44 9.82
CA LYS A 655 1.52 -3.86 10.04
C LYS A 655 1.29 -3.45 11.49
N VAL A 656 1.67 -4.30 12.44
CA VAL A 656 1.46 -4.00 13.87
C VAL A 656 2.44 -2.92 14.35
N ALA A 657 3.64 -2.85 13.78
CA ALA A 657 4.60 -1.78 14.05
C ALA A 657 4.10 -0.41 13.57
N GLU A 658 3.35 -0.30 12.46
CA GLU A 658 2.69 0.94 12.04
C GLU A 658 1.70 1.47 13.10
N GLU A 659 0.99 0.56 13.80
CA GLU A 659 0.13 0.92 14.93
C GLU A 659 0.90 1.28 16.22
N MET A 660 2.19 0.98 16.33
CA MET A 660 3.02 1.12 17.54
C MET A 660 4.21 2.10 17.42
N LEU A 661 4.47 2.63 16.23
CA LEU A 661 5.48 3.66 15.96
C LEU A 661 4.83 5.04 15.92
N SER A 662 5.58 6.05 16.36
CA SER A 662 5.22 7.45 16.07
C SER A 662 5.28 7.71 14.56
N GLY A 663 4.60 8.75 14.07
CA GLY A 663 4.66 9.13 12.65
C GLY A 663 6.12 9.27 12.15
N VAL A 664 6.98 9.86 12.99
CA VAL A 664 8.43 9.99 12.75
C VAL A 664 9.14 8.64 12.71
N GLY A 665 8.89 7.76 13.69
CA GLY A 665 9.49 6.43 13.74
C GLY A 665 9.07 5.54 12.56
N TRP A 666 7.79 5.62 12.18
CA TRP A 666 7.25 4.91 11.02
C TRP A 666 7.88 5.42 9.72
N ALA A 667 7.93 6.74 9.50
CA ALA A 667 8.60 7.30 8.33
C ALA A 667 10.07 6.87 8.27
N TYR A 668 10.82 6.97 9.37
CA TYR A 668 12.24 6.62 9.40
C TYR A 668 12.50 5.14 9.06
N TYR A 669 11.70 4.18 9.58
CA TYR A 669 11.85 2.75 9.27
C TYR A 669 11.29 2.38 7.88
N ALA A 670 10.10 2.88 7.54
CA ALA A 670 9.41 2.50 6.32
C ALA A 670 10.02 3.15 5.07
N SER A 671 10.63 4.35 5.17
CA SER A 671 11.10 5.10 4.00
C SER A 671 12.26 4.45 3.24
N ALA A 672 12.36 4.86 1.98
CA ALA A 672 13.41 4.52 1.02
C ALA A 672 13.83 5.80 0.28
N GLY A 673 14.83 5.69 -0.61
CA GLY A 673 15.25 6.79 -1.49
C GLY A 673 14.17 7.09 -2.53
N ASP A 674 13.99 8.38 -2.82
CA ASP A 674 13.15 8.93 -3.89
C ASP A 674 11.76 8.28 -4.00
N ASP A 675 11.46 7.58 -5.11
CA ASP A 675 10.16 6.98 -5.43
C ASP A 675 9.95 5.60 -4.76
N GLU A 676 10.90 5.15 -3.92
CA GLU A 676 10.94 3.83 -3.27
C GLU A 676 11.00 2.63 -4.24
N ILE A 677 11.36 2.84 -5.51
CA ILE A 677 11.30 1.82 -6.57
C ILE A 677 12.20 0.62 -6.23
N THR A 678 13.42 0.87 -5.79
CA THR A 678 14.44 -0.12 -5.41
C THR A 678 14.00 -0.94 -4.20
N LYS A 679 13.35 -0.30 -3.21
CA LYS A 679 12.77 -0.99 -2.05
C LYS A 679 11.71 -1.99 -2.48
N ILE A 680 10.87 -1.63 -3.46
CA ILE A 680 9.87 -2.52 -4.04
C ILE A 680 10.54 -3.63 -4.87
N ALA A 681 11.50 -3.26 -5.74
CA ALA A 681 12.24 -4.18 -6.60
C ALA A 681 12.96 -5.27 -5.79
N ASN A 682 13.63 -4.90 -4.69
CA ASN A 682 14.29 -5.83 -3.78
C ASN A 682 13.34 -6.95 -3.31
N ASN A 683 12.06 -6.65 -3.06
CA ASN A 683 11.09 -7.66 -2.64
C ASN A 683 10.51 -8.47 -3.81
N THR A 684 10.32 -7.85 -4.98
CA THR A 684 9.73 -8.54 -6.14
C THR A 684 10.74 -9.39 -6.92
N ALA A 685 12.05 -9.10 -6.84
CA ALA A 685 13.10 -9.86 -7.52
C ALA A 685 13.08 -11.36 -7.17
N TYR A 686 12.85 -11.70 -5.89
CA TYR A 686 12.73 -13.10 -5.44
C TYR A 686 11.55 -13.85 -6.10
N GLN A 687 10.54 -13.15 -6.64
CA GLN A 687 9.40 -13.77 -7.34
C GLN A 687 9.76 -14.25 -8.75
N LYS A 688 10.86 -13.74 -9.34
CA LYS A 688 11.41 -14.21 -10.62
C LYS A 688 12.05 -15.62 -10.50
N ILE A 689 12.40 -16.03 -9.28
CA ILE A 689 13.06 -17.32 -8.99
C ILE A 689 12.01 -18.36 -8.58
N THR A 690 11.97 -19.50 -9.28
CA THR A 690 11.09 -20.63 -8.97
C THR A 690 11.88 -21.85 -8.51
N PHE A 691 11.31 -22.65 -7.60
CA PHE A 691 11.97 -23.84 -7.06
C PHE A 691 11.77 -25.09 -7.94
N ARG A 692 12.74 -26.01 -7.89
CA ARG A 692 12.73 -27.34 -8.51
C ARG A 692 12.74 -28.45 -7.45
N PRO A 693 11.60 -28.74 -6.78
CA PRO A 693 11.55 -29.69 -5.68
C PRO A 693 11.89 -31.13 -6.11
N ARG A 694 12.71 -31.82 -5.30
CA ARG A 694 13.11 -33.21 -5.49
C ARG A 694 12.34 -34.12 -4.52
N ILE A 695 11.26 -34.72 -5.00
CA ILE A 695 10.37 -35.59 -4.23
C ILE A 695 11.02 -36.94 -3.86
N LEU A 696 10.35 -37.70 -2.97
CA LEU A 696 10.78 -39.02 -2.45
C LEU A 696 12.14 -39.03 -1.71
N ARG A 697 12.66 -37.85 -1.34
CA ARG A 697 13.85 -37.71 -0.48
C ARG A 697 13.49 -37.86 1.01
N ARG A 698 14.41 -38.40 1.80
CA ARG A 698 14.23 -38.60 3.26
C ARG A 698 14.40 -37.27 4.00
N VAL A 699 13.30 -36.52 4.17
CA VAL A 699 13.29 -35.15 4.74
C VAL A 699 12.71 -35.02 6.16
N ALA A 700 12.59 -36.14 6.88
CA ALA A 700 12.06 -36.15 8.24
C ALA A 700 12.90 -35.30 9.21
N LYS A 701 14.24 -35.41 9.13
CA LYS A 701 15.19 -34.62 9.90
C LYS A 701 15.85 -33.61 8.95
N ALA A 702 15.61 -32.32 9.18
CA ALA A 702 16.25 -31.23 8.48
C ALA A 702 16.77 -30.23 9.53
N ASP A 703 17.90 -29.60 9.22
CA ASP A 703 18.62 -28.65 10.05
C ASP A 703 19.03 -27.46 9.19
N ALA A 704 18.77 -26.25 9.68
CA ALA A 704 19.08 -25.00 9.01
C ALA A 704 20.36 -24.34 9.56
N ALA A 705 21.03 -24.96 10.54
CA ALA A 705 22.28 -24.44 11.07
C ALA A 705 23.36 -24.31 9.98
N THR A 706 24.16 -23.25 10.09
CA THR A 706 25.27 -22.94 9.18
C THR A 706 26.36 -22.18 9.94
N GLU A 707 27.47 -21.90 9.27
CA GLU A 707 28.41 -20.87 9.70
C GLU A 707 28.21 -19.59 8.88
N ILE A 708 28.42 -18.44 9.52
CA ILE A 708 28.48 -17.10 8.92
C ILE A 708 29.84 -16.54 9.34
N LEU A 709 30.75 -16.36 8.38
CA LEU A 709 32.14 -15.96 8.64
C LEU A 709 32.90 -16.88 9.62
N GLY A 710 32.53 -18.17 9.67
CA GLY A 710 33.08 -19.16 10.62
C GLY A 710 32.42 -19.17 12.00
N HIS A 711 31.48 -18.27 12.28
CA HIS A 711 30.69 -18.29 13.52
C HIS A 711 29.39 -19.09 13.30
N LYS A 712 29.05 -19.98 14.25
CA LYS A 712 27.84 -20.79 14.19
C LYS A 712 26.58 -19.94 14.26
N SER A 713 25.61 -20.22 13.40
CA SER A 713 24.28 -19.62 13.39
C SER A 713 23.22 -20.72 13.25
N THR A 714 22.10 -20.61 13.99
CA THR A 714 21.00 -21.59 13.96
C THR A 714 20.19 -21.58 12.66
N ILE A 715 20.27 -20.47 11.92
CA ILE A 715 19.74 -20.30 10.56
C ILE A 715 20.69 -19.42 9.73
N PRO A 716 20.63 -19.49 8.38
CA PRO A 716 21.44 -18.67 7.46
C PRO A 716 20.97 -17.20 7.36
N VAL A 717 20.51 -16.63 8.47
CA VAL A 717 19.99 -15.25 8.58
C VAL A 717 20.78 -14.50 9.65
N MET A 718 21.08 -13.25 9.38
CA MET A 718 21.64 -12.30 10.36
C MET A 718 20.76 -11.05 10.47
N ILE A 719 20.86 -10.36 11.60
CA ILE A 719 20.33 -9.01 11.74
C ILE A 719 21.28 -8.05 11.01
N SER A 720 20.84 -7.47 9.89
CA SER A 720 21.58 -6.42 9.17
C SER A 720 21.75 -5.18 10.03
N PRO A 721 22.83 -4.39 9.85
CA PRO A 721 23.01 -3.16 10.58
C PRO A 721 21.85 -2.19 10.30
N ALA A 722 21.16 -1.81 11.36
CA ALA A 722 20.02 -0.91 11.32
C ALA A 722 20.06 0.00 12.55
N ALA A 723 19.98 1.30 12.30
CA ALA A 723 20.14 2.35 13.30
C ALA A 723 18.80 2.79 13.92
N MET A 724 18.90 3.56 15.01
CA MET A 724 17.76 4.20 15.69
C MET A 724 16.67 3.21 16.12
N ALA A 725 17.04 2.03 16.65
CA ALA A 725 16.08 1.07 17.17
C ALA A 725 15.25 1.61 18.37
N LYS A 726 15.75 2.62 19.10
CA LYS A 726 15.01 3.29 20.20
C LYS A 726 13.74 4.02 19.75
N LEU A 727 13.61 4.36 18.47
CA LEU A 727 12.36 4.88 17.90
C LEU A 727 11.21 3.86 17.97
N GLY A 728 11.52 2.56 17.96
CA GLY A 728 10.55 1.47 18.04
C GLY A 728 10.33 0.94 19.46
N HIS A 729 11.34 0.94 20.31
CA HIS A 729 11.26 0.42 21.68
C HIS A 729 12.34 1.03 22.57
N PRO A 730 12.09 1.41 23.84
CA PRO A 730 13.07 2.12 24.68
C PRO A 730 14.46 1.47 24.82
N LEU A 731 14.53 0.13 24.80
CA LEU A 731 15.80 -0.64 24.83
C LEU A 731 16.53 -0.73 23.47
N GLY A 732 15.90 -0.33 22.36
CA GLY A 732 16.52 -0.28 21.03
C GLY A 732 17.34 -1.53 20.65
N GLU A 733 18.60 -1.30 20.27
CA GLU A 733 19.52 -2.33 19.77
C GLU A 733 19.87 -3.40 20.83
N VAL A 734 19.63 -3.14 22.12
CA VAL A 734 19.74 -4.16 23.18
C VAL A 734 18.73 -5.29 22.99
N ASN A 735 17.51 -5.00 22.50
CA ASN A 735 16.51 -6.03 22.17
C ASN A 735 17.02 -6.96 21.06
N LEU A 736 17.64 -6.37 20.02
CA LEU A 736 18.23 -7.12 18.91
C LEU A 736 19.34 -8.03 19.40
N THR A 737 20.16 -7.52 20.32
CA THR A 737 21.29 -8.25 20.95
C THR A 737 20.80 -9.45 21.74
N LYS A 738 19.86 -9.26 22.66
CA LYS A 738 19.33 -10.35 23.49
C LYS A 738 18.56 -11.37 22.66
N GLY A 739 17.73 -10.94 21.71
CA GLY A 739 16.97 -11.83 20.85
C GLY A 739 17.85 -12.65 19.90
N ALA A 740 18.92 -12.05 19.35
CA ALA A 740 19.93 -12.75 18.57
C ALA A 740 20.70 -13.78 19.42
N ALA A 741 21.04 -13.44 20.66
CA ALA A 741 21.68 -14.35 21.61
C ALA A 741 20.79 -15.56 21.95
N ALA A 742 19.54 -15.30 22.33
CA ALA A 742 18.55 -16.31 22.73
C ALA A 742 18.21 -17.31 21.61
N THR A 743 18.36 -16.89 20.35
CA THR A 743 18.08 -17.73 19.18
C THR A 743 19.32 -18.20 18.42
N GLY A 744 20.51 -17.78 18.83
CA GLY A 744 21.78 -18.18 18.24
C GLY A 744 21.97 -17.73 16.79
N ILE A 745 21.58 -16.50 16.45
CA ILE A 745 21.89 -15.86 15.17
C ILE A 745 22.87 -14.70 15.35
N VAL A 746 23.51 -14.28 14.26
CA VAL A 746 24.46 -13.16 14.27
C VAL A 746 23.73 -11.81 14.16
N GLN A 747 24.22 -10.81 14.89
CA GLN A 747 23.84 -9.41 14.71
C GLN A 747 25.03 -8.60 14.18
N CYS A 748 24.75 -7.71 13.23
CA CYS A 748 25.63 -6.59 12.91
C CYS A 748 25.07 -5.29 13.49
N ILE A 749 25.89 -4.56 14.25
CA ILE A 749 25.55 -3.30 14.91
C ILE A 749 25.88 -2.14 13.96
N SER A 750 25.03 -1.11 13.86
CA SER A 750 25.34 0.09 13.07
C SER A 750 26.27 1.05 13.83
N SER A 751 27.18 1.74 13.11
CA SER A 751 27.92 2.90 13.64
C SER A 751 27.04 4.01 14.20
N PHE A 752 25.75 4.04 13.84
CA PHE A 752 24.77 5.02 14.32
C PHE A 752 23.63 4.36 15.13
N ALA A 753 23.93 3.30 15.89
CA ALA A 753 22.98 2.72 16.84
C ALA A 753 22.51 3.78 17.86
N SER A 754 21.25 3.65 18.32
CA SER A 754 20.70 4.50 19.39
C SER A 754 21.06 4.07 20.81
N CYS A 755 21.82 2.98 20.94
CA CYS A 755 22.46 2.51 22.18
C CYS A 755 23.98 2.60 22.00
N SER A 756 24.74 2.81 23.09
CA SER A 756 26.21 2.79 23.01
C SER A 756 26.71 1.39 22.66
N LEU A 757 27.95 1.30 22.14
CA LEU A 757 28.58 -0.01 21.91
C LEU A 757 28.79 -0.77 23.22
N GLU A 758 29.04 -0.05 24.31
CA GLU A 758 29.14 -0.55 25.67
C GLU A 758 27.81 -1.12 26.17
N GLU A 759 26.70 -0.37 26.05
CA GLU A 759 25.34 -0.80 26.41
C GLU A 759 24.94 -2.08 25.64
N ILE A 760 25.27 -2.14 24.35
CA ILE A 760 25.05 -3.31 23.49
C ILE A 760 25.95 -4.49 23.92
N CYS A 761 27.25 -4.27 24.10
CA CYS A 761 28.19 -5.33 24.48
C CYS A 761 27.97 -5.86 25.91
N ALA A 762 27.43 -5.04 26.81
CA ALA A 762 27.02 -5.48 28.15
C ALA A 762 25.81 -6.44 28.12
N ALA A 763 24.97 -6.36 27.07
CA ALA A 763 23.87 -7.29 26.83
C ALA A 763 24.27 -8.55 26.03
N ARG A 764 25.53 -8.65 25.59
CA ARG A 764 26.07 -9.76 24.80
C ARG A 764 26.19 -11.04 25.65
N SER A 765 25.76 -12.17 25.10
CA SER A 765 26.06 -13.48 25.72
C SER A 765 27.50 -13.92 25.42
N PRO A 766 28.22 -14.64 26.32
CA PRO A 766 29.66 -14.86 26.21
C PRO A 766 30.19 -15.48 24.90
N SER A 767 29.37 -16.27 24.19
CA SER A 767 29.72 -16.90 22.91
C SER A 767 28.96 -16.33 21.71
N GLN A 768 28.24 -15.22 21.87
CA GLN A 768 27.48 -14.58 20.81
C GLN A 768 28.42 -13.79 19.88
N PRO A 769 28.40 -14.01 18.56
CA PRO A 769 29.12 -13.15 17.61
C PRO A 769 28.40 -11.80 17.43
N LEU A 770 29.16 -10.70 17.49
CA LEU A 770 28.69 -9.35 17.18
C LEU A 770 29.61 -8.73 16.13
N PHE A 771 29.04 -8.41 14.96
CA PHE A 771 29.74 -7.71 13.89
C PHE A 771 29.47 -6.19 13.99
N PHE A 772 30.39 -5.37 13.47
CA PHE A 772 30.24 -3.91 13.45
C PHE A 772 30.18 -3.37 12.03
N GLN A 773 29.17 -2.56 11.72
CA GLN A 773 29.12 -1.80 10.49
C GLN A 773 29.82 -0.47 10.68
N LEU A 774 30.90 -0.25 9.94
CA LEU A 774 31.72 0.95 9.97
C LEU A 774 31.24 1.95 8.92
N TYR A 775 31.10 3.21 9.33
CA TYR A 775 31.20 4.37 8.44
C TYR A 775 32.53 5.06 8.72
N VAL A 776 33.33 5.27 7.68
CA VAL A 776 34.56 6.07 7.77
C VAL A 776 34.17 7.55 7.74
N ASN A 777 34.80 8.34 8.59
CA ASN A 777 34.66 9.81 8.66
C ASN A 777 35.87 10.45 7.97
N SER A 778 35.67 11.59 7.30
CA SER A 778 36.75 12.32 6.62
C SER A 778 37.94 12.65 7.53
N LYS A 779 37.72 12.79 8.84
CA LYS A 779 38.77 12.77 9.88
C LYS A 779 39.14 11.32 10.21
N ARG A 780 40.11 10.76 9.48
CA ARG A 780 40.51 9.34 9.58
C ARG A 780 40.95 8.89 10.98
N ASP A 781 41.49 9.79 11.81
CA ASP A 781 41.85 9.49 13.20
C ASP A 781 40.63 9.10 14.05
N LEU A 782 39.48 9.74 13.82
CA LEU A 782 38.23 9.38 14.51
C LEU A 782 37.76 7.98 14.10
N ALA A 783 37.85 7.65 12.82
CA ALA A 783 37.54 6.30 12.34
C ALA A 783 38.53 5.24 12.89
N ALA A 784 39.81 5.59 13.09
CA ALA A 784 40.78 4.74 13.77
C ALA A 784 40.41 4.50 15.25
N GLU A 785 39.98 5.54 15.99
CA GLU A 785 39.50 5.38 17.37
C GLU A 785 38.26 4.49 17.46
N VAL A 786 37.31 4.59 16.51
CA VAL A 786 36.17 3.68 16.41
C VAL A 786 36.65 2.23 16.22
N ILE A 787 37.61 1.97 15.33
CA ILE A 787 38.18 0.63 15.12
C ILE A 787 38.91 0.12 16.39
N LYS A 788 39.68 0.97 17.08
CA LYS A 788 40.31 0.62 18.37
C LYS A 788 39.27 0.23 19.42
N LYS A 789 38.13 0.93 19.50
CA LYS A 789 37.01 0.62 20.39
C LYS A 789 36.33 -0.71 20.03
N VAL A 790 36.10 -0.98 18.74
CA VAL A 790 35.61 -2.27 18.21
C VAL A 790 36.55 -3.42 18.60
N ASN A 791 37.86 -3.24 18.42
CA ASN A 791 38.88 -4.22 18.83
C ASN A 791 38.89 -4.44 20.36
N LYS A 792 38.84 -3.36 21.16
CA LYS A 792 38.83 -3.41 22.64
C LYS A 792 37.61 -4.17 23.18
N LEU A 793 36.44 -3.97 22.57
CA LEU A 793 35.20 -4.66 22.91
C LEU A 793 35.09 -6.08 22.30
N LYS A 794 36.12 -6.52 21.55
CA LYS A 794 36.24 -7.87 20.96
C LYS A 794 35.04 -8.25 20.08
N LEU A 795 34.60 -7.33 19.22
CA LEU A 795 33.64 -7.66 18.16
C LEU A 795 34.33 -8.53 17.10
N ASP A 796 33.55 -9.27 16.33
CA ASP A 796 34.03 -10.42 15.57
C ASP A 796 34.27 -10.15 14.08
N ALA A 797 33.74 -9.05 13.52
CA ALA A 797 33.96 -8.64 12.13
C ALA A 797 33.62 -7.16 11.91
N ILE A 798 34.14 -6.58 10.82
CA ILE A 798 33.80 -5.23 10.33
C ILE A 798 33.15 -5.30 8.95
N LEU A 799 32.03 -4.59 8.78
CA LEU A 799 31.36 -4.33 7.51
C LEU A 799 31.58 -2.86 7.14
N LEU A 800 32.48 -2.59 6.19
CA LEU A 800 32.69 -1.26 5.62
C LEU A 800 31.51 -0.91 4.69
N THR A 801 30.72 0.11 5.01
CA THR A 801 29.61 0.54 4.16
C THR A 801 30.07 1.49 3.06
N GLY A 802 30.00 1.05 1.80
CA GLY A 802 30.29 1.88 0.61
C GLY A 802 29.04 2.41 -0.13
N ASP A 803 27.85 1.87 0.12
CA ASP A 803 26.61 2.27 -0.60
C ASP A 803 26.02 3.63 -0.19
N ALA A 804 26.71 4.40 0.65
CA ALA A 804 26.14 5.57 1.35
C ALA A 804 27.17 6.70 1.59
N ALA A 805 28.00 7.00 0.58
CA ALA A 805 28.93 8.13 0.56
C ALA A 805 28.22 9.50 0.72
N VAL A 806 26.97 9.60 0.26
CA VAL A 806 26.07 10.75 0.47
C VAL A 806 24.70 10.22 0.94
N GLY A 807 24.01 10.97 1.79
CA GLY A 807 22.71 10.56 2.33
C GLY A 807 21.58 10.62 1.32
N GLY A 808 20.97 9.47 1.02
CA GLY A 808 19.82 9.33 0.13
C GLY A 808 18.59 10.13 0.58
N LYS A 809 17.88 10.68 -0.40
CA LYS A 809 16.70 11.54 -0.22
C LYS A 809 15.49 10.72 0.19
N ARG A 810 15.21 10.64 1.49
CA ARG A 810 14.08 9.87 2.04
C ARG A 810 12.85 10.76 2.22
N GLU A 811 12.02 10.85 1.17
CA GLU A 811 10.99 11.88 1.09
C GLU A 811 9.87 11.80 2.14
N ARG A 812 9.58 10.63 2.73
CA ARG A 812 8.61 10.53 3.84
C ARG A 812 9.07 11.32 5.06
N ASP A 813 10.37 11.24 5.38
CA ASP A 813 10.98 11.98 6.49
C ASP A 813 10.92 13.50 6.23
N LEU A 814 11.16 13.93 4.98
CA LEU A 814 11.08 15.35 4.58
C LEU A 814 9.64 15.89 4.70
N ARG A 815 8.64 15.15 4.22
CA ARG A 815 7.22 15.55 4.29
C ARG A 815 6.73 15.75 5.73
N LEU A 816 7.25 14.99 6.70
CA LEU A 816 6.92 15.17 8.12
C LEU A 816 7.59 16.39 8.77
N LYS A 817 8.74 16.85 8.27
CA LYS A 817 9.40 18.08 8.75
C LYS A 817 8.69 19.37 8.30
N GLY A 818 7.70 19.28 7.42
CA GLY A 818 6.86 20.42 7.00
C GLY A 818 7.56 21.53 6.20
N SER A 819 8.85 21.37 5.91
CA SER A 819 9.71 22.33 5.22
C SER A 819 10.38 21.65 4.02
N PHE A 820 10.03 22.10 2.82
CA PHE A 820 10.73 21.77 1.58
C PHE A 820 10.72 23.02 0.71
N GLU A 821 11.85 23.72 0.68
CA GLU A 821 12.11 24.70 -0.38
C GLU A 821 12.76 23.96 -1.56
N PRO A 822 12.27 24.13 -2.80
CA PRO A 822 12.94 23.56 -3.95
C PRO A 822 14.30 24.23 -4.15
N PRO A 823 15.35 23.51 -4.59
CA PRO A 823 16.63 24.13 -4.89
C PRO A 823 16.45 25.28 -5.89
N SER A 824 16.92 26.48 -5.53
CA SER A 824 17.04 27.57 -6.49
C SER A 824 18.03 27.17 -7.59
N THR A 825 17.87 27.73 -8.78
CA THR A 825 18.61 27.30 -9.98
C THR A 825 20.08 27.73 -9.93
N GLY A 826 20.90 26.95 -9.20
CA GLY A 826 22.36 27.03 -9.20
C GLY A 826 22.97 27.13 -7.80
N ALA A 827 23.28 25.98 -7.18
CA ALA A 827 24.18 25.90 -6.04
C ALA A 827 24.86 24.52 -5.94
N TYR A 828 26.17 24.48 -6.13
CA TYR A 828 27.07 23.47 -5.54
C TYR A 828 27.70 24.02 -4.24
N GLU A 829 27.16 25.13 -3.71
CA GLU A 829 27.66 25.86 -2.56
C GLU A 829 26.71 25.72 -1.36
N LYS A 830 27.29 25.88 -0.16
CA LYS A 830 26.69 25.57 1.13
C LYS A 830 25.31 26.22 1.33
N HIS A 831 24.30 25.39 1.58
CA HIS A 831 23.09 25.78 2.31
C HIS A 831 23.10 25.12 3.70
N GLU A 832 22.91 25.91 4.75
CA GLU A 832 22.96 25.45 6.15
C GLU A 832 21.60 24.99 6.71
N ASP A 833 20.48 25.43 6.12
CA ASP A 833 19.14 25.17 6.66
C ASP A 833 18.32 24.12 5.87
N THR A 834 17.55 23.31 6.61
CA THR A 834 16.56 22.29 6.17
C THR A 834 17.02 20.88 5.76
N LYS A 835 18.10 20.34 6.36
CA LYS A 835 18.52 18.94 6.12
C LYS A 835 17.55 17.86 6.63
N GLY A 836 17.40 16.79 5.86
CA GLY A 836 16.63 15.59 6.26
C GLY A 836 17.32 14.76 7.36
N VAL A 837 16.58 13.85 8.02
CA VAL A 837 17.16 12.93 9.05
C VAL A 837 18.26 12.04 8.46
N SER A 838 18.09 11.63 7.20
CA SER A 838 19.13 10.91 6.44
C SER A 838 20.38 11.78 6.29
N GLU A 839 20.19 12.97 5.76
CA GLU A 839 21.25 13.85 5.31
C GLU A 839 22.13 14.37 6.46
N ALA A 840 21.54 14.70 7.61
CA ALA A 840 22.29 15.02 8.81
C ALA A 840 23.09 13.83 9.37
N MET A 841 22.64 12.59 9.16
CA MET A 841 23.32 11.36 9.60
C MET A 841 24.60 11.09 8.80
N PHE A 842 24.57 11.41 7.51
CA PHE A 842 25.68 11.19 6.57
C PHE A 842 26.64 12.38 6.48
N ALA A 843 26.34 13.52 7.13
CA ALA A 843 27.15 14.75 7.04
C ALA A 843 28.60 14.63 7.54
N GLY A 844 28.90 13.62 8.37
CA GLY A 844 30.25 13.29 8.84
C GLY A 844 30.86 12.02 8.22
N VAL A 845 30.19 11.39 7.25
CA VAL A 845 30.70 10.22 6.52
C VAL A 845 31.57 10.71 5.37
N ASP A 846 32.68 10.03 5.12
CA ASP A 846 33.65 10.42 4.09
C ASP A 846 33.09 10.15 2.68
N PRO A 847 32.82 11.18 1.85
CA PRO A 847 32.31 10.96 0.50
C PRO A 847 33.42 10.47 -0.44
N ASP A 848 34.69 10.73 -0.11
CA ASP A 848 35.88 10.39 -0.91
C ASP A 848 36.47 9.00 -0.54
N LEU A 849 35.66 8.11 0.03
CA LEU A 849 36.06 6.74 0.36
C LEU A 849 36.54 5.98 -0.89
N HIS A 850 37.74 5.42 -0.83
CA HIS A 850 38.41 4.74 -1.95
C HIS A 850 38.76 3.28 -1.64
N TRP A 851 38.99 2.47 -2.69
CA TRP A 851 39.35 1.06 -2.55
C TRP A 851 40.65 0.82 -1.76
N ASP A 852 41.57 1.78 -1.75
CA ASP A 852 42.78 1.73 -0.92
C ASP A 852 42.51 1.81 0.58
N ASP A 853 41.34 2.32 1.00
CA ASP A 853 40.97 2.41 2.41
C ASP A 853 40.78 1.03 3.05
N ILE A 854 40.53 -0.01 2.25
CA ILE A 854 40.57 -1.40 2.70
C ILE A 854 41.95 -1.74 3.26
N LYS A 855 43.04 -1.30 2.58
CA LYS A 855 44.42 -1.51 3.05
C LYS A 855 44.67 -0.73 4.33
N TRP A 856 44.19 0.52 4.41
CA TRP A 856 44.31 1.32 5.62
C TRP A 856 43.58 0.69 6.82
N ILE A 857 42.32 0.24 6.67
CA ILE A 857 41.56 -0.44 7.74
C ILE A 857 42.30 -1.70 8.23
N ARG A 858 42.93 -2.46 7.33
CA ARG A 858 43.76 -3.62 7.70
C ARG A 858 45.00 -3.27 8.55
N THR A 859 45.50 -2.03 8.49
CA THR A 859 46.55 -1.58 9.43
C THR A 859 46.01 -1.31 10.84
N GLN A 860 44.69 -1.20 11.00
CA GLN A 860 44.03 -0.88 12.27
C GLN A 860 43.39 -2.10 12.93
N THR A 861 43.17 -3.20 12.20
CA THR A 861 42.53 -4.42 12.74
C THR A 861 42.80 -5.68 11.91
N ASP A 862 42.98 -6.81 12.60
CA ASP A 862 43.03 -8.16 12.02
C ASP A 862 41.64 -8.79 11.86
N LEU A 863 40.57 -8.09 12.25
CA LEU A 863 39.21 -8.62 12.14
C LEU A 863 38.82 -8.89 10.67
N PRO A 864 38.00 -9.93 10.41
CA PRO A 864 37.37 -10.14 9.11
C PRO A 864 36.69 -8.88 8.58
N LEU A 865 37.00 -8.49 7.35
CA LEU A 865 36.55 -7.23 6.74
C LEU A 865 35.71 -7.50 5.49
N LEU A 866 34.42 -7.14 5.53
CA LEU A 866 33.51 -7.22 4.39
C LEU A 866 33.19 -5.83 3.85
N VAL A 867 33.02 -5.71 2.54
CA VAL A 867 32.48 -4.48 1.91
C VAL A 867 30.97 -4.63 1.74
N LYS A 868 30.20 -3.82 2.46
CA LYS A 868 28.74 -3.74 2.32
C LYS A 868 28.38 -2.65 1.32
N GLY A 869 27.49 -2.98 0.38
CA GLY A 869 26.94 -2.00 -0.56
C GLY A 869 27.27 -2.25 -2.02
N ILE A 870 27.78 -3.44 -2.34
CA ILE A 870 28.15 -3.84 -3.69
C ILE A 870 26.88 -4.02 -4.53
N GLN A 871 26.80 -3.31 -5.67
CA GLN A 871 25.62 -3.26 -6.54
C GLN A 871 25.89 -3.71 -7.98
N CYS A 872 27.16 -3.95 -8.33
CA CYS A 872 27.60 -4.51 -9.62
C CYS A 872 28.68 -5.58 -9.43
N VAL A 873 29.05 -6.27 -10.51
CA VAL A 873 30.07 -7.35 -10.48
C VAL A 873 31.50 -6.81 -10.50
N GLU A 874 31.70 -5.63 -11.08
CA GLU A 874 32.98 -4.93 -11.15
C GLU A 874 33.49 -4.61 -9.75
N ASP A 875 32.65 -4.01 -8.91
CA ASP A 875 32.96 -3.70 -7.51
C ASP A 875 33.15 -4.96 -6.65
N ALA A 876 32.45 -6.05 -6.96
CA ALA A 876 32.67 -7.35 -6.31
C ALA A 876 34.09 -7.90 -6.59
N ILE A 877 34.57 -7.74 -7.82
CA ILE A 877 35.95 -8.11 -8.21
C ILE A 877 36.96 -7.16 -7.54
N LEU A 878 36.69 -5.85 -7.49
CA LEU A 878 37.56 -4.87 -6.83
C LEU A 878 37.70 -5.15 -5.33
N ALA A 879 36.59 -5.42 -4.63
CA ALA A 879 36.61 -5.79 -3.21
C ALA A 879 37.46 -7.06 -2.95
N TYR A 880 37.31 -8.08 -3.79
CA TYR A 880 38.12 -9.30 -3.71
C TYR A 880 39.62 -9.01 -3.93
N ASN A 881 39.96 -8.26 -4.99
CA ASN A 881 41.34 -7.92 -5.34
C ASN A 881 42.02 -7.01 -4.31
N CYS A 882 41.26 -6.10 -3.68
CA CYS A 882 41.77 -5.17 -2.67
C CYS A 882 41.89 -5.81 -1.28
N GLY A 883 41.53 -7.08 -1.12
CA GLY A 883 41.76 -7.83 0.12
C GLY A 883 40.58 -7.88 1.09
N ALA A 884 39.34 -7.59 0.69
CA ALA A 884 38.16 -7.85 1.54
C ALA A 884 37.89 -9.36 1.67
N ASP A 885 37.49 -9.84 2.83
CA ASP A 885 37.17 -11.27 3.10
C ASP A 885 35.76 -11.67 2.67
N GLY A 886 34.97 -10.70 2.22
CA GLY A 886 33.66 -10.92 1.67
C GLY A 886 32.98 -9.62 1.27
N ILE A 887 31.76 -9.76 0.78
CA ILE A 887 30.93 -8.66 0.32
C ILE A 887 29.47 -8.86 0.74
N VAL A 888 28.76 -7.76 0.98
CA VAL A 888 27.30 -7.77 1.14
C VAL A 888 26.68 -7.05 -0.05
N LEU A 889 25.99 -7.81 -0.89
CA LEU A 889 25.24 -7.30 -2.03
C LEU A 889 24.00 -6.57 -1.51
N SER A 890 24.03 -5.25 -1.59
CA SER A 890 23.10 -4.36 -0.89
C SER A 890 23.02 -3.01 -1.60
N ASN A 891 21.81 -2.46 -1.66
CA ASN A 891 21.52 -1.06 -2.04
C ASN A 891 20.96 -0.31 -0.81
N HIS A 892 21.50 -0.62 0.37
CA HIS A 892 21.03 -0.14 1.67
C HIS A 892 19.54 -0.44 1.97
N GLY A 893 18.99 -1.53 1.42
CA GLY A 893 17.56 -1.83 1.47
C GLY A 893 16.69 -0.81 0.71
N GLY A 894 17.23 -0.23 -0.37
CA GLY A 894 16.64 0.81 -1.21
C GLY A 894 16.59 2.19 -0.55
N ARG A 895 17.50 2.53 0.36
CA ARG A 895 17.48 3.80 1.12
C ARG A 895 18.41 4.90 0.58
N GLN A 896 19.26 4.56 -0.38
CA GLN A 896 20.28 5.44 -0.96
C GLN A 896 19.86 5.78 -2.40
N LEU A 897 20.67 5.45 -3.41
CA LEU A 897 20.31 5.65 -4.82
C LEU A 897 19.10 4.78 -5.22
N ASP A 898 18.04 5.40 -5.75
CA ASP A 898 16.88 4.69 -6.29
C ASP A 898 17.09 4.24 -7.76
N THR A 899 16.20 3.40 -8.28
CA THR A 899 16.30 2.69 -9.58
C THR A 899 17.52 1.76 -9.75
N THR A 900 18.12 1.28 -8.67
CA THR A 900 19.30 0.39 -8.70
C THR A 900 18.96 -1.09 -8.85
N LYS A 901 19.96 -1.90 -9.21
CA LYS A 901 19.88 -3.37 -9.17
C LYS A 901 19.62 -3.85 -7.74
N THR A 902 18.89 -4.96 -7.60
CA THR A 902 18.73 -5.60 -6.29
C THR A 902 19.96 -6.44 -5.95
N GLY A 903 20.23 -6.68 -4.66
CA GLY A 903 21.31 -7.58 -4.24
C GLY A 903 21.17 -9.00 -4.84
N LEU A 904 19.94 -9.43 -5.15
CA LEU A 904 19.67 -10.68 -5.87
C LEU A 904 20.05 -10.61 -7.35
N ASP A 905 19.71 -9.51 -8.04
CA ASP A 905 20.11 -9.32 -9.45
C ASP A 905 21.65 -9.20 -9.56
N THR A 906 22.32 -8.53 -8.60
CA THR A 906 23.79 -8.48 -8.51
C THR A 906 24.40 -9.87 -8.24
N LEU A 907 23.75 -10.72 -7.42
CA LEU A 907 24.19 -12.12 -7.25
C LEU A 907 24.10 -12.90 -8.58
N LEU A 908 23.02 -12.73 -9.34
CA LEU A 908 22.88 -13.35 -10.66
C LEU A 908 23.92 -12.83 -11.67
N GLU A 909 24.30 -11.57 -11.57
CA GLU A 909 25.36 -10.96 -12.38
C GLU A 909 26.74 -11.55 -12.04
N ILE A 910 27.08 -11.67 -10.76
CA ILE A 910 28.31 -12.34 -10.29
C ILE A 910 28.34 -13.80 -10.77
N ARG A 911 27.23 -14.53 -10.67
CA ARG A 911 27.13 -15.92 -11.18
C ARG A 911 27.45 -16.03 -12.68
N LYS A 912 27.11 -15.00 -13.46
CA LYS A 912 27.28 -14.98 -14.92
C LYS A 912 28.66 -14.47 -15.35
N HIS A 913 29.19 -13.47 -14.67
CA HIS A 913 30.38 -12.71 -15.11
C HIS A 913 31.61 -12.89 -14.22
N ALA A 914 31.46 -13.29 -12.95
CA ALA A 914 32.54 -13.55 -12.02
C ALA A 914 32.33 -14.82 -11.15
N PRO A 915 32.00 -15.99 -11.73
CA PRO A 915 31.69 -17.20 -10.97
C PRO A 915 32.85 -17.68 -10.08
N GLN A 916 34.10 -17.28 -10.36
CA GLN A 916 35.25 -17.55 -9.50
C GLN A 916 35.10 -16.98 -8.07
N LEU A 917 34.31 -15.92 -7.87
CA LEU A 917 34.04 -15.35 -6.53
C LEU A 917 33.10 -16.23 -5.70
N LEU A 918 32.37 -17.16 -6.33
CA LEU A 918 31.49 -18.11 -5.64
C LEU A 918 32.26 -19.36 -5.25
N ARG A 919 31.79 -20.04 -4.20
CA ARG A 919 32.26 -21.38 -3.83
C ARG A 919 32.08 -22.35 -5.02
N PRO A 920 33.05 -23.25 -5.30
CA PRO A 920 33.08 -24.05 -6.53
C PRO A 920 31.78 -24.81 -6.86
N GLU A 921 31.12 -25.37 -5.85
CA GLU A 921 29.88 -26.14 -5.96
C GLU A 921 28.63 -25.31 -6.33
N TYR A 922 28.74 -23.97 -6.36
CA TYR A 922 27.70 -23.04 -6.82
C TYR A 922 27.99 -22.44 -8.21
N ARG A 923 29.15 -22.73 -8.83
CA ARG A 923 29.55 -22.18 -10.14
C ARG A 923 28.79 -22.79 -11.33
N GLY A 924 28.13 -23.94 -11.15
CA GLY A 924 27.27 -24.56 -12.17
C GLY A 924 26.00 -23.75 -12.46
N PRO A 925 25.33 -23.98 -13.61
CA PRO A 925 24.13 -23.24 -13.99
C PRO A 925 22.93 -23.57 -13.09
N THR A 926 21.92 -22.71 -13.11
CA THR A 926 20.61 -22.97 -12.52
C THR A 926 19.83 -23.99 -13.36
N GLY A 927 18.78 -24.59 -12.77
CA GLY A 927 17.92 -25.53 -13.49
C GLY A 927 18.51 -26.93 -13.67
N VAL A 928 18.23 -27.56 -14.83
CA VAL A 928 18.68 -28.93 -15.13
C VAL A 928 20.10 -28.91 -15.72
N THR A 929 20.98 -29.76 -15.20
CA THR A 929 22.30 -30.03 -15.79
C THR A 929 22.33 -31.43 -16.44
N PRO A 930 23.18 -31.67 -17.46
CA PRO A 930 23.39 -33.01 -18.02
C PRO A 930 23.77 -34.04 -16.95
N ALA A 931 24.70 -33.68 -16.05
CA ALA A 931 25.10 -34.53 -14.93
C ALA A 931 23.93 -34.90 -13.98
N ALA A 932 22.94 -34.02 -13.81
CA ALA A 932 21.74 -34.31 -13.01
C ALA A 932 20.67 -35.14 -13.77
N LEU A 933 20.82 -35.32 -15.08
CA LEU A 933 20.03 -36.25 -15.90
C LEU A 933 20.70 -37.62 -16.01
N GLU A 934 22.03 -37.65 -16.10
CA GLU A 934 22.86 -38.87 -16.10
C GLU A 934 22.86 -39.55 -14.73
N HIS A 935 22.92 -38.76 -13.65
CA HIS A 935 22.94 -39.22 -12.26
C HIS A 935 21.82 -38.55 -11.43
N PRO A 936 20.54 -38.86 -11.69
CA PRO A 936 19.41 -38.26 -10.95
C PRO A 936 19.41 -38.61 -9.45
N GLU A 937 20.09 -39.68 -9.04
CA GLU A 937 20.34 -40.06 -7.65
C GLU A 937 21.26 -39.09 -6.91
N ASN A 938 22.15 -38.40 -7.63
CA ASN A 938 23.09 -37.46 -7.02
C ASN A 938 22.36 -36.16 -6.61
N LEU A 939 22.51 -35.83 -5.33
CA LEU A 939 21.82 -34.70 -4.69
C LEU A 939 22.41 -33.35 -5.11
N THR A 940 23.68 -33.38 -5.47
CA THR A 940 24.56 -32.26 -5.81
C THR A 940 25.47 -32.74 -6.95
N PRO A 941 25.71 -31.94 -8.02
CA PRO A 941 26.79 -32.26 -8.94
C PRO A 941 28.12 -32.27 -8.16
N PRO A 942 29.10 -33.14 -8.52
CA PRO A 942 30.40 -33.14 -7.87
C PRO A 942 31.07 -31.78 -8.04
N THR A 943 31.91 -31.41 -7.07
CA THR A 943 32.75 -30.20 -7.13
C THR A 943 33.49 -30.14 -8.48
N PRO A 944 33.52 -29.00 -9.19
CA PRO A 944 34.19 -28.89 -10.48
C PRO A 944 35.61 -29.43 -10.42
N LYS A 945 36.02 -30.22 -11.43
CA LYS A 945 37.34 -30.88 -11.44
C LYS A 945 38.51 -29.89 -11.40
N ASP A 946 38.28 -28.65 -11.83
CA ASP A 946 39.25 -27.55 -11.85
C ASP A 946 39.26 -26.71 -10.55
N ALA A 947 38.53 -27.12 -9.51
CA ALA A 947 38.52 -26.44 -8.22
C ALA A 947 39.88 -26.58 -7.53
N LYS A 948 40.66 -25.49 -7.53
CA LYS A 948 41.96 -25.45 -6.85
C LYS A 948 41.75 -25.34 -5.33
N PRO A 949 42.49 -26.11 -4.50
CA PRO A 949 42.48 -25.95 -3.03
C PRO A 949 42.97 -24.59 -2.52
N SER A 950 43.41 -23.69 -3.41
CA SER A 950 43.97 -22.38 -3.12
C SER A 950 42.98 -21.21 -3.27
N ASP A 951 41.70 -21.47 -3.54
CA ASP A 951 40.70 -20.41 -3.64
C ASP A 951 40.53 -19.73 -2.26
N ARG A 952 40.91 -18.44 -2.19
CA ARG A 952 40.79 -17.61 -0.98
C ARG A 952 39.36 -17.66 -0.43
N LYS A 953 39.21 -17.92 0.87
CA LYS A 953 37.92 -17.83 1.55
C LYS A 953 37.34 -16.43 1.34
N PHE A 954 36.20 -16.37 0.66
CA PHE A 954 35.48 -15.14 0.34
C PHE A 954 33.99 -15.40 0.50
N GLU A 955 33.31 -14.62 1.34
CA GLU A 955 31.86 -14.76 1.55
C GLU A 955 31.06 -13.76 0.74
N ILE A 956 29.93 -14.20 0.18
CA ILE A 956 28.97 -13.32 -0.51
C ILE A 956 27.66 -13.38 0.26
N TRP A 957 27.26 -12.26 0.87
CA TRP A 957 25.98 -12.12 1.56
C TRP A 957 25.03 -11.27 0.72
N VAL A 958 23.73 -11.39 0.96
CA VAL A 958 22.71 -10.58 0.30
C VAL A 958 21.78 -9.99 1.36
N ASP A 959 21.44 -8.71 1.25
CA ASP A 959 20.33 -8.13 2.00
C ASP A 959 19.35 -7.35 1.10
N GLY A 960 18.28 -6.84 1.70
CA GLY A 960 17.21 -6.13 1.01
C GLY A 960 16.08 -7.04 0.52
N GLY A 961 14.84 -6.66 0.84
CA GLY A 961 13.64 -7.29 0.27
C GLY A 961 13.27 -8.69 0.79
N ILE A 962 14.04 -9.24 1.72
CA ILE A 962 13.79 -10.54 2.38
C ILE A 962 12.62 -10.42 3.36
N TRP A 963 11.57 -11.22 3.15
CA TRP A 963 10.40 -11.27 4.05
C TRP A 963 9.90 -12.69 4.32
N ARG A 964 10.39 -13.70 3.59
CA ARG A 964 10.06 -15.11 3.77
C ARG A 964 11.30 -15.99 3.83
N GLY A 965 11.22 -17.11 4.55
CA GLY A 965 12.24 -18.16 4.53
C GLY A 965 12.50 -18.74 3.13
N THR A 966 11.51 -18.66 2.22
CA THR A 966 11.71 -19.00 0.80
C THR A 966 12.66 -18.04 0.08
N ASP A 967 12.72 -16.77 0.47
CA ASP A 967 13.61 -15.78 -0.15
C ASP A 967 15.06 -16.09 0.24
N VAL A 968 15.26 -16.43 1.52
CA VAL A 968 16.53 -16.91 2.07
C VAL A 968 17.01 -18.16 1.33
N VAL A 969 16.16 -19.20 1.22
CA VAL A 969 16.52 -20.45 0.53
C VAL A 969 16.85 -20.22 -0.96
N LYS A 970 16.21 -19.25 -1.64
CA LYS A 970 16.56 -18.87 -3.02
C LYS A 970 17.96 -18.26 -3.12
N ALA A 971 18.29 -17.30 -2.25
CA ALA A 971 19.62 -16.68 -2.24
C ALA A 971 20.74 -17.72 -1.97
N LEU A 972 20.50 -18.66 -1.06
CA LEU A 972 21.43 -19.75 -0.75
C LEU A 972 21.59 -20.73 -1.91
N CYS A 973 20.50 -21.12 -2.60
CA CYS A 973 20.61 -21.92 -3.82
C CYS A 973 21.46 -21.24 -4.90
N LEU A 974 21.43 -19.90 -4.96
CA LEU A 974 22.22 -19.10 -5.90
C LEU A 974 23.67 -18.82 -5.42
N GLY A 975 24.05 -19.24 -4.21
CA GLY A 975 25.43 -19.23 -3.73
C GLY A 975 25.77 -18.19 -2.66
N ALA A 976 24.80 -17.45 -2.13
CA ALA A 976 25.02 -16.66 -0.92
C ALA A 976 25.51 -17.56 0.24
N ASN A 977 26.30 -17.01 1.17
CA ASN A 977 26.64 -17.67 2.44
C ASN A 977 25.57 -17.39 3.49
N ALA A 978 25.12 -16.14 3.57
CA ALA A 978 24.18 -15.65 4.57
C ALA A 978 23.26 -14.58 3.99
N VAL A 979 22.15 -14.33 4.68
CA VAL A 979 21.13 -13.36 4.26
C VAL A 979 20.83 -12.36 5.37
N GLY A 980 20.92 -11.08 5.07
CA GLY A 980 20.68 -9.99 6.01
C GLY A 980 19.23 -9.50 6.02
N VAL A 981 18.68 -9.24 7.21
CA VAL A 981 17.35 -8.64 7.40
C VAL A 981 17.48 -7.40 8.30
N GLY A 982 17.01 -6.26 7.80
CA GLY A 982 16.97 -4.99 8.56
C GLY A 982 15.58 -4.69 9.11
N ARG A 983 14.72 -4.06 8.28
CA ARG A 983 13.36 -3.60 8.65
C ARG A 983 12.53 -4.66 9.39
N GLY A 984 12.60 -5.93 8.98
CA GLY A 984 11.87 -7.02 9.64
C GLY A 984 12.18 -7.15 11.13
N PHE A 985 13.45 -7.02 11.54
CA PHE A 985 13.85 -7.06 12.94
C PHE A 985 13.59 -5.74 13.69
N LEU A 986 13.67 -4.59 13.01
CA LEU A 986 13.23 -3.31 13.58
C LEU A 986 11.72 -3.33 13.92
N PHE A 987 10.88 -3.89 13.04
CA PHE A 987 9.45 -4.05 13.32
C PHE A 987 9.19 -5.10 14.39
N ALA A 988 9.93 -6.21 14.39
CA ALA A 988 9.83 -7.24 15.43
C ALA A 988 10.12 -6.67 16.84
N GLN A 989 11.21 -5.91 17.00
CA GLN A 989 11.57 -5.33 18.30
C GLN A 989 10.66 -4.17 18.72
N THR A 990 10.06 -3.42 17.78
CA THR A 990 8.97 -2.47 18.09
C THR A 990 7.80 -3.18 18.77
N VAL A 991 7.35 -4.29 18.18
CA VAL A 991 6.11 -4.98 18.56
C VAL A 991 6.26 -5.79 19.84
N GLY A 992 7.37 -6.55 19.98
CA GLY A 992 7.55 -7.49 21.09
C GLY A 992 8.87 -7.37 21.84
N GLY A 993 9.67 -6.33 21.60
CA GLY A 993 11.02 -6.21 22.17
C GLY A 993 11.89 -7.43 21.83
N GLU A 994 12.68 -7.89 22.80
CA GLU A 994 13.46 -9.15 22.76
C GLU A 994 12.61 -10.35 22.27
N LYS A 995 11.42 -10.55 22.84
CA LYS A 995 10.51 -11.66 22.46
C LYS A 995 9.97 -11.53 21.04
N GLY A 996 9.83 -10.30 20.54
CA GLY A 996 9.51 -10.02 19.15
C GLY A 996 10.61 -10.52 18.21
N VAL A 997 11.88 -10.23 18.54
CA VAL A 997 13.05 -10.70 17.80
C VAL A 997 13.13 -12.23 17.82
N GLU A 998 12.97 -12.87 18.99
CA GLU A 998 12.92 -14.34 19.10
C GLU A 998 11.86 -14.96 18.19
N HIS A 999 10.64 -14.40 18.22
CA HIS A 999 9.52 -14.89 17.41
C HIS A 999 9.75 -14.69 15.91
N ALA A 1000 10.39 -13.58 15.51
CA ALA A 1000 10.79 -13.34 14.13
C ALA A 1000 11.80 -14.39 13.61
N VAL A 1001 12.80 -14.76 14.44
CA VAL A 1001 13.73 -15.84 14.10
C VAL A 1001 13.01 -17.19 14.04
N GLY A 1002 12.10 -17.48 14.98
CA GLY A 1002 11.29 -18.71 14.98
C GLY A 1002 10.40 -18.85 13.74
N ILE A 1003 9.80 -17.76 13.26
CA ILE A 1003 9.07 -17.69 11.99
C ILE A 1003 10.00 -18.02 10.82
N LEU A 1004 11.13 -17.32 10.69
CA LEU A 1004 12.06 -17.52 9.59
C LEU A 1004 12.66 -18.94 9.59
N GLN A 1005 13.04 -19.47 10.76
CA GLN A 1005 13.51 -20.85 10.91
C GLN A 1005 12.46 -21.87 10.47
N SER A 1006 11.20 -21.68 10.88
CA SER A 1006 10.09 -22.56 10.48
C SER A 1006 9.85 -22.53 8.97
N GLU A 1007 9.86 -21.34 8.35
CA GLU A 1007 9.70 -21.19 6.90
C GLU A 1007 10.89 -21.74 6.11
N ILE A 1008 12.14 -21.53 6.57
CA ILE A 1008 13.36 -22.06 5.95
C ILE A 1008 13.34 -23.60 6.00
N LEU A 1009 13.12 -24.20 7.18
CA LEU A 1009 13.06 -25.65 7.34
C LEU A 1009 11.94 -26.28 6.51
N LEU A 1010 10.77 -25.63 6.42
CA LEU A 1010 9.67 -26.09 5.58
C LEU A 1010 10.06 -26.03 4.09
N ALA A 1011 10.63 -24.90 3.63
CA ALA A 1011 11.06 -24.74 2.25
C ALA A 1011 12.15 -25.75 1.87
N MET A 1012 13.16 -25.95 2.70
CA MET A 1012 14.21 -26.96 2.50
C MET A 1012 13.64 -28.37 2.37
N ARG A 1013 12.78 -28.79 3.32
CA ARG A 1013 12.14 -30.12 3.29
C ARG A 1013 11.30 -30.33 2.03
N LEU A 1014 10.51 -29.33 1.62
CA LEU A 1014 9.70 -29.40 0.39
C LEU A 1014 10.56 -29.39 -0.89
N LEU A 1015 11.72 -28.74 -0.86
CA LEU A 1015 12.72 -28.75 -1.93
C LEU A 1015 13.47 -30.09 -2.03
N GLY A 1016 13.49 -30.88 -0.94
CA GLY A 1016 14.21 -32.14 -0.81
C GLY A 1016 15.52 -32.04 -0.03
N ALA A 1017 15.88 -30.86 0.47
CA ALA A 1017 17.11 -30.58 1.21
C ALA A 1017 16.93 -30.84 2.73
N ASN A 1018 17.98 -31.36 3.36
CA ASN A 1018 18.05 -31.60 4.80
C ASN A 1018 19.01 -30.62 5.50
N LYS A 1019 20.02 -30.11 4.80
CA LYS A 1019 20.97 -29.11 5.29
C LYS A 1019 21.06 -27.91 4.35
N VAL A 1020 21.54 -26.77 4.86
CA VAL A 1020 21.93 -25.62 4.02
C VAL A 1020 22.98 -26.05 2.96
N GLU A 1021 23.92 -26.90 3.37
CA GLU A 1021 24.94 -27.55 2.51
C GLU A 1021 24.37 -28.37 1.34
N ASP A 1022 23.09 -28.76 1.35
CA ASP A 1022 22.45 -29.48 0.22
C ASP A 1022 21.97 -28.53 -0.89
N LEU A 1023 21.76 -27.25 -0.59
CA LEU A 1023 21.13 -26.29 -1.50
C LEU A 1023 22.05 -25.96 -2.68
N ARG A 1024 21.55 -26.08 -3.91
CA ARG A 1024 22.34 -25.88 -5.15
C ARG A 1024 21.60 -25.04 -6.19
N PRO A 1025 22.32 -24.45 -7.16
CA PRO A 1025 21.70 -23.69 -8.26
C PRO A 1025 20.68 -24.52 -9.04
N SER A 1026 20.91 -25.82 -9.18
CA SER A 1026 20.01 -26.76 -9.86
C SER A 1026 18.67 -27.00 -9.14
N MET A 1027 18.49 -26.46 -7.93
CA MET A 1027 17.24 -26.49 -7.18
C MET A 1027 16.36 -25.26 -7.45
N VAL A 1028 16.81 -24.32 -8.27
CA VAL A 1028 16.06 -23.13 -8.70
C VAL A 1028 16.14 -22.93 -10.21
N ASP A 1029 15.10 -22.35 -10.79
CA ASP A 1029 15.10 -21.75 -12.12
C ASP A 1029 15.01 -20.23 -11.99
N VAL A 1030 15.76 -19.51 -12.83
CA VAL A 1030 15.67 -18.06 -12.99
C VAL A 1030 14.77 -17.82 -14.21
N LYS A 1031 13.72 -17.00 -14.07
CA LYS A 1031 13.00 -16.48 -15.23
C LYS A 1031 13.75 -15.30 -15.80
N GLU A 1032 14.11 -15.40 -17.08
CA GLU A 1032 14.62 -14.28 -17.90
C GLU A 1032 13.55 -13.20 -18.11
#